data_AF-A0A2K1QYE4-F1
#
_entry.id   AF-A0A2K1QYE4-F1
#
_cell.length_a   1.000
_cell.length_b   1.000
_cell.length_c   1.000
_cell.angle_alpha   90.00
_cell.angle_beta   90.00
_cell.angle_gamma   90.00
#
_symmetry.space_group_name_H-M   'P 1'
#
loop_
_entity.id
_entity.type
_entity.pdbx_description
1 polymer ?
#
loop_
_entity_poly.entity_id
_entity_poly.type
_entity_poly.pdbx_seq_one_letter_code
_entity_poly.pdbx_strand_id
1 'polypeptide(L)'
;MSELHEALTKLGPVDFSDVPLENLAEYLQSHLEAGELICNSVPQPPGGDPFHSAKPSHSQVDLAASSKDIAISSARGPPPHETHVSLQDSWGKPLKLYAKDNPLDVKVYKMAAHDRHGAWFARRSVHEGISFSRMRKAMRWEFPASMAVEGGPGAGAVRGLAVDSRLEQRKVGGLGQAEVLQLSAQFPGPTTPREFITLLLTSEDALSDKSAADGKYTPRHLMVVSKPCSHPDATDRSGYIRGKYESVELIREIPLHKRSPKSASMSDLLGKGGENNGGRERGKTISFAESRGSEAKGEHVDTHETSQDKHDPDLNPVEWIMITRSDPGGGIPRFMVERGTPAGICGDVSKLFDWACSKDDIPDPDEEDVDEVVERRKSEVPLPPPEGGIPAAHQDPADTLTQKHISGEEPNGILATAQKVVEAYAPAAVADFLHGPEPNGAPRSSYSASSSTTSYESADDYFQDTLVSAESLPLSDTLPSDGGSSPTMSRVATGFSSHDKEIQKLDAQRRKLESRLAKKRESEETRLASSRGKSEAETAKARDRAEREIRKLAERREKEVKKLEERKDREVDKARRKREKQRERDMVSRVTRERDDFRRRVEIVQRENELLRVQIGDVQRENTVLVQKLRDVKGGDEVMSAVRDELRKKTKRPESGRSMSSVG
;
A
#
# COMPACT_ATOMS: atom_id res chain seq x y z
N MET A 1 -18.92 19.08 7.94
CA MET A 1 -19.27 17.65 8.15
C MET A 1 -20.59 17.26 7.47
N SER A 2 -21.76 17.80 7.86
CA SER A 2 -23.06 17.41 7.25
C SER A 2 -23.05 17.52 5.70
N GLU A 3 -22.62 18.67 5.18
CA GLU A 3 -22.50 18.97 3.75
C GLU A 3 -21.64 17.93 2.98
N LEU A 4 -20.50 17.50 3.54
CA LEU A 4 -19.66 16.47 2.92
C LEU A 4 -20.36 15.10 2.90
N HIS A 5 -21.06 14.73 3.97
CA HIS A 5 -21.84 13.49 4.00
C HIS A 5 -23.03 13.53 3.02
N GLU A 6 -23.68 14.69 2.87
CA GLU A 6 -24.75 14.92 1.90
C GLU A 6 -24.25 14.87 0.45
N ALA A 7 -23.06 15.41 0.16
CA ALA A 7 -22.43 15.22 -1.15
C ALA A 7 -22.10 13.74 -1.42
N LEU A 8 -21.62 13.01 -0.40
CA LEU A 8 -21.30 11.58 -0.53
C LEU A 8 -22.53 10.69 -0.73
N THR A 9 -23.73 11.07 -0.27
CA THR A 9 -24.95 10.29 -0.58
C THR A 9 -25.31 10.36 -2.06
N LYS A 10 -24.92 11.41 -2.80
CA LYS A 10 -25.08 11.46 -4.26
C LYS A 10 -24.25 10.39 -4.99
N LEU A 11 -23.21 9.82 -4.37
CA LEU A 11 -22.45 8.68 -4.92
C LEU A 11 -23.14 7.32 -4.71
N GLY A 12 -24.21 7.28 -3.90
CA GLY A 12 -24.87 6.04 -3.49
C GLY A 12 -25.60 5.30 -4.62
N PRO A 13 -26.10 4.07 -4.33
CA PRO A 13 -26.80 3.24 -5.31
C PRO A 13 -28.03 3.92 -5.93
N VAL A 14 -28.28 3.64 -7.21
CA VAL A 14 -29.44 4.15 -7.97
C VAL A 14 -30.04 3.06 -8.86
N ASP A 15 -31.37 2.95 -8.91
CA ASP A 15 -32.07 2.16 -9.93
C ASP A 15 -32.13 2.97 -11.23
N PHE A 16 -31.86 2.33 -12.39
CA PHE A 16 -31.77 3.04 -13.66
C PHE A 16 -33.08 3.72 -14.07
N SER A 17 -34.23 3.20 -13.63
CA SER A 17 -35.55 3.82 -13.76
C SER A 17 -35.65 5.22 -13.15
N ASP A 18 -34.80 5.51 -12.17
CA ASP A 18 -34.82 6.74 -11.39
C ASP A 18 -33.80 7.76 -11.92
N VAL A 19 -33.03 7.40 -12.96
CA VAL A 19 -32.14 8.32 -13.67
C VAL A 19 -32.99 9.18 -14.62
N PRO A 20 -33.05 10.51 -14.42
CA PRO A 20 -33.97 11.37 -15.18
C PRO A 20 -33.40 11.66 -16.57
N LEU A 21 -33.66 10.77 -17.53
CA LEU A 21 -33.08 10.84 -18.88
C LEU A 21 -33.38 12.17 -19.61
N GLU A 22 -34.56 12.76 -19.39
CA GLU A 22 -34.95 14.06 -19.96
C GLU A 22 -34.19 15.24 -19.34
N ASN A 23 -33.89 15.18 -18.04
CA ASN A 23 -33.17 16.21 -17.28
C ASN A 23 -31.73 15.78 -16.93
N LEU A 24 -31.11 14.96 -17.81
CA LEU A 24 -29.82 14.32 -17.53
C LEU A 24 -28.68 15.33 -17.33
N ALA A 25 -28.78 16.53 -17.93
CA ALA A 25 -27.82 17.62 -17.72
C ALA A 25 -27.86 18.16 -16.28
N GLU A 26 -29.04 18.46 -15.73
CA GLU A 26 -29.20 18.92 -14.34
C GLU A 26 -28.75 17.84 -13.35
N TYR A 27 -29.07 16.57 -13.65
CA TYR A 27 -28.61 15.42 -12.87
C TYR A 27 -27.09 15.33 -12.88
N LEU A 28 -26.45 15.39 -14.06
CA LEU A 28 -25.00 15.35 -14.20
C LEU A 28 -24.34 16.50 -13.44
N GLN A 29 -24.76 17.75 -13.69
CA GLN A 29 -24.26 18.96 -12.99
C GLN A 29 -24.27 18.78 -11.46
N SER A 30 -25.42 18.35 -10.93
CA SER A 30 -25.63 18.11 -9.49
C SER A 30 -24.67 17.05 -8.90
N HIS A 31 -24.24 16.06 -9.69
CA HIS A 31 -23.24 15.07 -9.27
C HIS A 31 -21.81 15.57 -9.41
N LEU A 32 -21.51 16.38 -10.43
CA LEU A 32 -20.19 17.01 -10.62
C LEU A 32 -19.90 18.03 -9.50
N GLU A 33 -20.87 18.85 -9.12
CA GLU A 33 -20.77 19.78 -7.97
C GLU A 33 -20.46 19.05 -6.66
N ALA A 34 -21.12 17.90 -6.43
CA ALA A 34 -20.83 17.05 -5.28
C ALA A 34 -19.43 16.43 -5.39
N GLY A 35 -19.03 15.97 -6.57
CA GLY A 35 -17.69 15.46 -6.84
C GLY A 35 -16.59 16.50 -6.57
N GLU A 36 -16.77 17.74 -7.02
CA GLU A 36 -15.84 18.86 -6.75
C GLU A 36 -15.67 19.06 -5.24
N LEU A 37 -16.78 19.13 -4.50
CA LEU A 37 -16.77 19.33 -3.05
C LEU A 37 -16.09 18.17 -2.33
N ILE A 38 -16.40 16.92 -2.70
CA ILE A 38 -15.80 15.71 -2.11
C ILE A 38 -14.30 15.68 -2.39
N CYS A 39 -13.86 15.90 -3.64
CA CYS A 39 -12.45 15.92 -4.02
C CYS A 39 -11.67 17.03 -3.33
N ASN A 40 -12.20 18.26 -3.28
CA ASN A 40 -11.52 19.37 -2.62
C ASN A 40 -11.54 19.28 -1.08
N SER A 41 -12.43 18.48 -0.49
CA SER A 41 -12.42 18.18 0.95
C SER A 41 -11.21 17.33 1.39
N VAL A 42 -10.54 16.61 0.47
CA VAL A 42 -9.38 15.78 0.82
C VAL A 42 -8.18 16.68 1.08
N PRO A 43 -7.49 16.60 2.23
CA PRO A 43 -6.34 17.46 2.52
C PRO A 43 -5.22 17.31 1.48
N GLN A 44 -4.51 18.40 1.17
CA GLN A 44 -3.29 18.32 0.32
C GLN A 44 -2.23 17.41 0.97
N PRO A 45 -1.32 16.80 0.17
CA PRO A 45 -0.16 16.10 0.70
C PRO A 45 0.67 17.00 1.63
N PRO A 46 1.18 16.50 2.77
CA PRO A 46 2.00 17.30 3.68
C PRO A 46 3.42 17.48 3.14
N GLY A 47 3.93 18.71 3.21
CA GLY A 47 5.21 19.10 2.60
C GLY A 47 5.02 19.72 1.21
N GLY A 48 6.10 19.79 0.43
CA GLY A 48 6.08 20.33 -0.94
C GLY A 48 6.20 21.86 -1.03
N ASP A 49 6.49 22.33 -2.24
CA ASP A 49 6.69 23.73 -2.59
C ASP A 49 5.35 24.44 -2.84
N PRO A 50 5.10 25.62 -2.25
CA PRO A 50 3.90 26.41 -2.53
C PRO A 50 3.73 26.70 -4.03
N PHE A 51 2.47 26.74 -4.49
CA PHE A 51 2.08 26.92 -5.90
C PHE A 51 2.90 27.99 -6.66
N HIS A 52 3.02 29.20 -6.10
CA HIS A 52 3.72 30.32 -6.76
C HIS A 52 5.26 30.17 -6.81
N SER A 53 5.83 29.24 -6.06
CA SER A 53 7.29 28.96 -6.01
C SER A 53 7.67 27.62 -6.64
N ALA A 54 6.69 26.74 -6.90
CA ALA A 54 6.90 25.44 -7.50
C ALA A 54 7.34 25.56 -8.96
N LYS A 55 8.11 24.57 -9.41
CA LYS A 55 8.59 24.42 -10.79
C LYS A 55 8.54 22.92 -11.16
N PRO A 56 8.36 22.57 -12.44
CA PRO A 56 8.51 21.19 -12.88
C PRO A 56 9.94 20.72 -12.65
N SER A 57 10.04 19.45 -12.30
CA SER A 57 11.25 18.65 -12.23
C SER A 57 11.74 18.26 -13.63
N HIS A 58 10.84 18.17 -14.61
CA HIS A 58 11.14 17.77 -15.99
C HIS A 58 11.13 18.95 -16.98
N SER A 59 11.87 18.80 -18.08
CA SER A 59 11.99 19.83 -19.15
C SER A 59 11.55 19.36 -20.54
N GLN A 60 10.98 18.15 -20.60
CA GLN A 60 10.35 17.51 -21.75
C GLN A 60 9.09 16.77 -21.27
N VAL A 61 8.08 16.73 -22.12
CA VAL A 61 6.76 16.13 -21.87
C VAL A 61 6.84 14.60 -22.04
N ASP A 62 6.02 13.86 -21.30
CA ASP A 62 5.81 12.41 -21.45
C ASP A 62 7.10 11.56 -21.52
N LEU A 63 8.03 11.84 -20.60
CA LEU A 63 9.32 11.14 -20.47
C LEU A 63 9.24 9.74 -19.84
N ALA A 64 8.16 9.44 -19.11
CA ALA A 64 8.06 8.18 -18.39
C ALA A 64 7.72 7.01 -19.34
N ALA A 65 8.47 5.91 -19.25
CA ALA A 65 8.17 4.65 -19.93
C ALA A 65 7.39 3.66 -19.03
N SER A 66 7.45 3.87 -17.72
CA SER A 66 6.78 3.07 -16.70
C SER A 66 6.47 3.89 -15.44
N SER A 67 5.72 3.31 -14.50
CA SER A 67 5.49 3.89 -13.17
C SER A 67 6.76 4.19 -12.36
N LYS A 68 7.90 3.57 -12.71
CA LYS A 68 9.20 3.80 -12.04
C LYS A 68 9.86 5.10 -12.49
N ASP A 69 9.50 5.59 -13.67
CA ASP A 69 10.05 6.79 -14.30
C ASP A 69 9.21 8.04 -13.99
N ILE A 70 8.03 7.85 -13.39
CA ILE A 70 7.16 8.92 -12.89
C ILE A 70 7.79 9.56 -11.64
N ALA A 71 8.00 10.87 -11.70
CA ALA A 71 8.46 11.63 -10.56
C ALA A 71 7.30 11.97 -9.61
N ILE A 72 7.58 11.92 -8.30
CA ILE A 72 6.71 12.45 -7.26
C ILE A 72 6.96 13.96 -7.19
N SER A 73 5.97 14.76 -7.58
CA SER A 73 6.15 16.22 -7.62
C SER A 73 6.20 16.80 -6.21
N SER A 74 7.07 17.79 -5.99
CA SER A 74 6.98 18.67 -4.82
C SER A 74 5.91 19.74 -4.98
N ALA A 75 5.39 19.98 -6.19
CA ALA A 75 4.48 21.08 -6.46
C ALA A 75 3.14 20.92 -5.73
N ARG A 76 2.74 21.97 -5.00
CA ARG A 76 1.41 22.04 -4.39
C ARG A 76 0.44 22.80 -5.29
N GLY A 77 -0.78 22.30 -5.38
CA GLY A 77 -1.89 23.04 -5.98
C GLY A 77 -2.20 24.34 -5.20
N PRO A 78 -2.91 25.30 -5.82
CA PRO A 78 -3.37 26.52 -5.16
C PRO A 78 -4.04 26.25 -3.79
N PRO A 79 -4.03 27.22 -2.85
CA PRO A 79 -4.79 27.11 -1.62
C PRO A 79 -6.27 26.79 -1.90
N PRO A 80 -6.85 25.75 -1.27
CA PRO A 80 -8.24 25.39 -1.52
C PRO A 80 -9.18 26.45 -0.95
N HIS A 81 -10.36 26.61 -1.58
CA HIS A 81 -11.40 27.53 -1.14
C HIS A 81 -11.80 27.32 0.34
N GLU A 82 -12.13 28.40 1.06
CA GLU A 82 -12.35 28.40 2.51
C GLU A 82 -13.40 27.38 2.97
N THR A 83 -14.49 27.23 2.21
CA THR A 83 -15.53 26.22 2.47
C THR A 83 -14.96 24.81 2.48
N HIS A 84 -14.07 24.48 1.53
CA HIS A 84 -13.44 23.17 1.41
C HIS A 84 -12.40 22.91 2.51
N VAL A 85 -11.70 23.96 2.98
CA VAL A 85 -10.77 23.86 4.14
C VAL A 85 -11.52 23.36 5.38
N SER A 86 -12.71 23.89 5.65
CA SER A 86 -13.52 23.47 6.81
C SER A 86 -13.96 22.00 6.79
N LEU A 87 -13.93 21.35 5.63
CA LEU A 87 -14.30 19.94 5.45
C LEU A 87 -13.11 18.99 5.62
N GLN A 88 -11.87 19.49 5.53
CA GLN A 88 -10.63 18.69 5.65
C GLN A 88 -10.48 18.01 7.02
N ASP A 89 -11.00 18.62 8.09
CA ASP A 89 -11.01 18.05 9.44
C ASP A 89 -11.86 16.76 9.56
N SER A 90 -12.72 16.47 8.58
CA SER A 90 -13.47 15.21 8.50
C SER A 90 -12.55 14.01 8.16
N TRP A 91 -11.41 14.27 7.51
CA TRP A 91 -10.43 13.27 7.12
C TRP A 91 -9.39 13.06 8.23
N GLY A 92 -9.08 11.79 8.53
CA GLY A 92 -7.97 11.46 9.41
C GLY A 92 -6.61 11.86 8.81
N LYS A 93 -5.55 11.81 9.63
CA LYS A 93 -4.17 11.97 9.13
C LYS A 93 -3.85 10.90 8.06
N PRO A 94 -2.95 11.18 7.09
CA PRO A 94 -2.50 10.20 6.12
C PRO A 94 -2.10 8.88 6.76
N LEU A 95 -2.58 7.77 6.20
CA LEU A 95 -2.23 6.43 6.64
C LEU A 95 -0.74 6.16 6.37
N LYS A 96 -0.04 5.60 7.35
CA LYS A 96 1.36 5.21 7.19
C LYS A 96 1.44 3.89 6.42
N LEU A 97 1.82 3.97 5.16
CA LEU A 97 2.05 2.82 4.28
C LEU A 97 3.55 2.45 4.24
N TYR A 98 3.86 1.23 3.81
CA TYR A 98 5.24 0.80 3.57
C TYR A 98 5.70 1.25 2.19
N ALA A 99 6.95 1.70 2.05
CA ALA A 99 7.49 2.19 0.78
C ALA A 99 7.41 1.16 -0.36
N LYS A 100 7.53 -0.15 -0.05
CA LYS A 100 7.34 -1.23 -1.03
C LYS A 100 5.92 -1.24 -1.63
N ASP A 101 4.91 -0.98 -0.80
CA ASP A 101 3.51 -1.00 -1.19
C ASP A 101 3.03 0.37 -1.73
N ASN A 102 3.90 1.40 -1.69
CA ASN A 102 3.59 2.77 -2.10
C ASN A 102 4.85 3.49 -2.66
N PRO A 103 5.35 3.06 -3.83
CA PRO A 103 6.57 3.64 -4.42
C PRO A 103 6.40 5.09 -4.88
N LEU A 104 5.16 5.51 -5.19
CA LEU A 104 4.79 6.83 -5.69
C LEU A 104 4.30 7.80 -4.59
N ASP A 105 4.58 7.48 -3.32
CA ASP A 105 4.26 8.27 -2.11
C ASP A 105 2.81 8.81 -2.04
N VAL A 106 1.86 8.02 -2.56
CA VAL A 106 0.43 8.33 -2.58
C VAL A 106 -0.09 8.51 -1.16
N LYS A 107 -0.74 9.63 -0.87
CA LYS A 107 -1.29 9.90 0.46
C LYS A 107 -2.70 9.33 0.53
N VAL A 108 -2.87 8.26 1.30
CA VAL A 108 -4.18 7.64 1.55
C VAL A 108 -4.76 8.14 2.87
N TYR A 109 -6.00 8.61 2.85
CA TYR A 109 -6.76 9.13 3.99
C TYR A 109 -7.95 8.21 4.28
N LYS A 110 -8.46 8.25 5.51
CA LYS A 110 -9.64 7.48 5.93
C LYS A 110 -10.60 8.38 6.69
N MET A 111 -11.90 8.25 6.39
CA MET A 111 -13.00 8.93 7.06
C MET A 111 -14.10 7.92 7.40
N ALA A 112 -14.75 8.04 8.56
CA ALA A 112 -15.91 7.21 8.89
C ALA A 112 -17.12 7.68 8.09
N ALA A 113 -17.90 6.77 7.49
CA ALA A 113 -19.03 7.17 6.66
C ALA A 113 -20.31 7.53 7.44
N HIS A 114 -20.40 7.15 8.73
CA HIS A 114 -21.53 7.39 9.64
C HIS A 114 -22.90 6.80 9.22
N ASP A 115 -22.97 6.09 8.11
CA ASP A 115 -24.18 5.50 7.51
C ASP A 115 -24.28 3.97 7.64
N ARG A 116 -23.36 3.35 8.38
CA ARG A 116 -23.21 1.88 8.53
C ARG A 116 -22.76 1.14 7.25
N HIS A 117 -22.27 1.82 6.22
CA HIS A 117 -21.68 1.16 5.03
C HIS A 117 -20.14 1.03 5.09
N GLY A 118 -19.50 1.52 6.16
CA GLY A 118 -18.08 1.32 6.45
C GLY A 118 -17.32 2.64 6.56
N ALA A 119 -16.14 2.70 5.96
CA ALA A 119 -15.32 3.90 5.85
C ALA A 119 -15.15 4.32 4.39
N TRP A 120 -15.00 5.63 4.20
CA TRP A 120 -14.49 6.20 2.95
C TRP A 120 -12.97 6.22 2.99
N PHE A 121 -12.36 5.87 1.87
CA PHE A 121 -10.94 6.06 1.62
C PHE A 121 -10.76 7.12 0.56
N ALA A 122 -9.76 7.98 0.73
CA ALA A 122 -9.33 8.90 -0.31
C ALA A 122 -7.85 8.68 -0.61
N ARG A 123 -7.43 8.88 -1.85
CA ARG A 123 -6.04 9.14 -2.22
C ARG A 123 -5.89 10.55 -2.76
N ARG A 124 -4.73 11.13 -2.51
CA ARG A 124 -4.23 12.33 -3.19
C ARG A 124 -2.74 12.19 -3.46
N SER A 125 -2.33 12.47 -4.69
CA SER A 125 -0.94 12.43 -5.14
C SER A 125 -0.70 13.41 -6.28
N VAL A 126 0.55 13.79 -6.50
CA VAL A 126 0.95 14.72 -7.56
C VAL A 126 2.12 14.11 -8.32
N HIS A 127 2.02 14.06 -9.63
CA HIS A 127 2.92 13.31 -10.51
C HIS A 127 3.46 14.18 -11.64
N GLU A 128 4.69 13.87 -12.06
CA GLU A 128 5.33 14.43 -13.24
C GLU A 128 5.98 13.31 -14.07
N GLY A 129 6.33 13.62 -15.32
CA GLY A 129 6.81 12.64 -16.30
C GLY A 129 5.69 12.04 -17.18
N ILE A 130 4.42 12.29 -16.82
CA ILE A 130 3.23 12.07 -17.63
C ILE A 130 2.40 13.36 -17.71
N SER A 131 1.94 13.73 -18.90
CA SER A 131 1.17 14.94 -19.17
C SER A 131 -0.30 14.77 -18.76
N PHE A 132 -0.97 15.91 -18.49
CA PHE A 132 -2.42 15.89 -18.30
C PHE A 132 -3.14 15.31 -19.54
N SER A 133 -2.72 15.71 -20.75
CA SER A 133 -3.26 15.24 -22.02
C SER A 133 -3.23 13.71 -22.13
N ARG A 134 -2.07 13.09 -21.82
CA ARG A 134 -1.88 11.64 -21.85
C ARG A 134 -2.64 10.92 -20.74
N MET A 135 -2.66 11.46 -19.53
CA MET A 135 -3.38 10.88 -18.40
C MET A 135 -4.91 10.93 -18.59
N ARG A 136 -5.44 12.02 -19.16
CA ARG A 136 -6.85 12.18 -19.55
C ARG A 136 -7.26 11.12 -20.57
N LYS A 137 -6.50 10.99 -21.67
CA LYS A 137 -6.70 9.93 -22.67
C LYS A 137 -6.66 8.54 -22.03
N ALA A 138 -5.66 8.27 -21.18
CA ALA A 138 -5.52 6.99 -20.48
C ALA A 138 -6.75 6.64 -19.62
N MET A 139 -7.23 7.57 -18.79
CA MET A 139 -8.40 7.33 -17.93
C MET A 139 -9.71 7.17 -18.71
N ARG A 140 -9.90 7.90 -19.82
CA ARG A 140 -11.07 7.72 -20.69
C ARG A 140 -10.99 6.43 -21.52
N TRP A 141 -9.79 5.94 -21.82
CA TRP A 141 -9.57 4.74 -22.63
C TRP A 141 -9.45 3.43 -21.83
N GLU A 142 -9.30 3.46 -20.49
CA GLU A 142 -9.07 2.24 -19.70
C GLU A 142 -10.20 1.21 -19.82
N PHE A 143 -11.46 1.67 -19.78
CA PHE A 143 -12.64 0.81 -19.88
C PHE A 143 -12.89 0.33 -21.33
N PRO A 144 -12.93 1.19 -22.36
CA PRO A 144 -12.99 0.74 -23.76
C PRO A 144 -11.89 -0.26 -24.13
N ALA A 145 -10.66 -0.06 -23.66
CA ALA A 145 -9.57 -0.99 -23.95
C ALA A 145 -9.80 -2.40 -23.39
N SER A 146 -10.51 -2.53 -22.26
CA SER A 146 -10.87 -3.86 -21.72
C SER A 146 -11.93 -4.57 -22.56
N MET A 147 -12.86 -3.82 -23.18
CA MET A 147 -13.88 -4.39 -24.10
C MET A 147 -13.28 -5.02 -25.36
N ALA A 148 -12.04 -4.66 -25.72
CA ALA A 148 -11.31 -5.23 -26.85
C ALA A 148 -10.60 -6.56 -26.52
N VAL A 149 -10.66 -7.04 -25.27
CA VAL A 149 -9.98 -8.26 -24.81
C VAL A 149 -11.01 -9.32 -24.46
N GLU A 150 -11.03 -10.42 -25.22
CA GLU A 150 -11.85 -11.59 -24.87
C GLU A 150 -11.18 -12.43 -23.78
N GLY A 151 -11.96 -12.88 -22.79
CA GLY A 151 -11.44 -13.75 -21.73
C GLY A 151 -12.43 -14.00 -20.59
N GLY A 152 -11.88 -14.46 -19.46
CA GLY A 152 -12.63 -14.64 -18.21
C GLY A 152 -12.88 -13.34 -17.46
N PRO A 153 -13.41 -13.42 -16.22
CA PRO A 153 -13.65 -12.26 -15.37
C PRO A 153 -12.42 -11.37 -15.22
N GLY A 154 -12.56 -10.06 -15.44
CA GLY A 154 -11.45 -9.10 -15.36
C GLY A 154 -10.43 -9.17 -16.51
N ALA A 155 -10.71 -9.89 -17.62
CA ALA A 155 -9.83 -9.89 -18.79
C ALA A 155 -9.65 -8.47 -19.36
N GLY A 156 -8.41 -8.09 -19.69
CA GLY A 156 -8.10 -6.74 -20.17
C GLY A 156 -8.18 -5.62 -19.10
N ALA A 157 -8.43 -5.95 -17.83
CA ALA A 157 -8.52 -4.96 -16.76
C ALA A 157 -7.19 -4.25 -16.47
N VAL A 158 -7.16 -2.92 -16.62
CA VAL A 158 -5.97 -2.11 -16.27
C VAL A 158 -5.77 -2.05 -14.75
N ARG A 159 -6.83 -1.72 -14.01
CA ARG A 159 -6.82 -1.51 -12.54
C ARG A 159 -7.68 -2.52 -11.78
N GLY A 160 -7.83 -3.73 -12.33
CA GLY A 160 -8.58 -4.84 -11.72
C GLY A 160 -10.10 -4.81 -11.92
N LEU A 161 -10.62 -3.93 -12.76
CA LEU A 161 -11.98 -3.96 -13.32
C LEU A 161 -11.89 -4.02 -14.86
N ALA A 162 -12.66 -4.90 -15.48
CA ALA A 162 -12.88 -4.97 -16.92
C ALA A 162 -14.36 -4.71 -17.24
N VAL A 163 -14.66 -4.22 -18.44
CA VAL A 163 -16.03 -4.09 -18.95
C VAL A 163 -16.41 -5.37 -19.70
N ASP A 164 -17.43 -6.06 -19.22
CA ASP A 164 -18.04 -7.21 -19.91
C ASP A 164 -19.08 -6.74 -20.94
N SER A 165 -19.84 -5.69 -20.62
CA SER A 165 -20.78 -5.05 -21.54
C SER A 165 -21.03 -3.58 -21.20
N ARG A 166 -21.35 -2.78 -22.23
CA ARG A 166 -21.90 -1.43 -22.09
C ARG A 166 -23.41 -1.53 -22.33
N LEU A 167 -24.20 -1.27 -21.29
CA LEU A 167 -25.66 -1.41 -21.31
C LEU A 167 -26.33 -0.15 -21.82
N GLU A 168 -25.82 1.01 -21.39
CA GLU A 168 -26.33 2.32 -21.82
C GLU A 168 -25.18 3.30 -22.05
N GLN A 169 -25.39 4.23 -22.98
CA GLN A 169 -24.49 5.35 -23.27
C GLN A 169 -25.31 6.56 -23.72
N ARG A 170 -25.05 7.72 -23.12
CA ARG A 170 -25.69 9.01 -23.45
C ARG A 170 -24.65 10.13 -23.34
N LYS A 171 -24.42 10.88 -24.43
CA LYS A 171 -23.68 12.15 -24.38
C LYS A 171 -24.63 13.26 -23.91
N VAL A 172 -24.16 14.11 -23.01
CA VAL A 172 -24.94 15.13 -22.30
C VAL A 172 -24.53 16.52 -22.77
N GLY A 173 -24.75 16.78 -24.06
CA GLY A 173 -24.26 18.00 -24.73
C GLY A 173 -22.74 18.16 -24.59
N GLY A 174 -22.28 19.34 -24.21
CA GLY A 174 -20.88 19.61 -23.87
C GLY A 174 -20.50 19.31 -22.42
N LEU A 175 -21.46 19.01 -21.54
CA LEU A 175 -21.21 18.83 -20.10
C LEU A 175 -20.51 17.51 -19.77
N GLY A 176 -20.68 16.47 -20.59
CA GLY A 176 -20.03 15.18 -20.39
C GLY A 176 -20.81 14.00 -20.97
N GLN A 177 -20.62 12.82 -20.36
CA GLN A 177 -21.29 11.58 -20.74
C GLN A 177 -21.79 10.80 -19.51
N ALA A 178 -22.86 10.05 -19.70
CA ALA A 178 -23.40 9.09 -18.74
C ALA A 178 -23.48 7.70 -19.38
N GLU A 179 -22.93 6.69 -18.72
CA GLU A 179 -22.82 5.32 -19.24
C GLU A 179 -23.20 4.31 -18.15
N VAL A 180 -23.89 3.23 -18.50
CA VAL A 180 -24.09 2.09 -17.58
C VAL A 180 -23.23 0.93 -18.05
N LEU A 181 -22.26 0.56 -17.22
CA LEU A 181 -21.29 -0.50 -17.52
C LEU A 181 -21.52 -1.72 -16.61
N GLN A 182 -21.49 -2.90 -17.23
CA GLN A 182 -21.42 -4.19 -16.54
C GLN A 182 -19.95 -4.59 -16.45
N LEU A 183 -19.38 -4.50 -15.26
CA LEU A 183 -17.97 -4.75 -14.99
C LEU A 183 -17.75 -6.10 -14.30
N SER A 184 -16.61 -6.73 -14.56
CA SER A 184 -16.15 -7.91 -13.81
C SER A 184 -14.75 -7.74 -13.22
N ALA A 185 -14.47 -8.51 -12.18
CA ALA A 185 -13.17 -8.60 -11.53
C ALA A 185 -12.88 -10.01 -11.02
N GLN A 186 -11.73 -10.57 -11.40
CA GLN A 186 -11.19 -11.78 -10.79
C GLN A 186 -10.46 -11.44 -9.48
N PHE A 187 -10.70 -12.27 -8.46
CA PHE A 187 -9.99 -12.22 -7.18
C PHE A 187 -9.19 -13.51 -7.03
N PRO A 188 -8.02 -13.50 -6.37
CA PRO A 188 -7.26 -14.71 -6.10
C PRO A 188 -8.10 -15.79 -5.39
N GLY A 189 -7.82 -17.03 -5.79
CA GLY A 189 -8.60 -18.18 -5.38
C GLY A 189 -8.38 -18.59 -3.91
N PRO A 190 -9.33 -19.32 -3.30
CA PRO A 190 -10.65 -19.68 -3.84
C PRO A 190 -11.72 -18.65 -3.48
N THR A 191 -11.92 -17.61 -4.31
CA THR A 191 -13.15 -16.79 -4.25
C THR A 191 -13.80 -16.62 -5.61
N THR A 192 -15.13 -16.57 -5.60
CA THR A 192 -15.96 -16.29 -6.76
C THR A 192 -15.62 -14.91 -7.35
N PRO A 193 -15.56 -14.76 -8.68
CA PRO A 193 -15.47 -13.46 -9.35
C PRO A 193 -16.55 -12.48 -8.87
N ARG A 194 -16.27 -11.17 -8.91
CA ARG A 194 -17.31 -10.16 -8.65
C ARG A 194 -17.76 -9.51 -9.94
N GLU A 195 -19.01 -9.09 -9.90
CA GLU A 195 -19.65 -8.28 -10.91
C GLU A 195 -20.11 -6.97 -10.27
N PHE A 196 -19.94 -5.87 -10.99
CA PHE A 196 -20.40 -4.54 -10.59
C PHE A 196 -21.17 -3.92 -11.75
N ILE A 197 -22.38 -3.45 -11.49
CA ILE A 197 -23.10 -2.61 -12.45
C ILE A 197 -22.92 -1.18 -11.97
N THR A 198 -22.38 -0.31 -12.82
CA THR A 198 -22.09 1.07 -12.46
C THR A 198 -22.68 2.06 -13.45
N LEU A 199 -23.30 3.12 -12.93
CA LEU A 199 -23.54 4.35 -13.66
C LEU A 199 -22.27 5.19 -13.54
N LEU A 200 -21.59 5.38 -14.66
CA LEU A 200 -20.39 6.17 -14.83
C LEU A 200 -20.76 7.53 -15.42
N LEU A 201 -20.43 8.60 -14.72
CA LEU A 201 -20.60 9.98 -15.19
C LEU A 201 -19.21 10.59 -15.39
N THR A 202 -18.89 11.02 -16.61
CA THR A 202 -17.56 11.53 -16.97
C THR A 202 -17.68 12.93 -17.56
N SER A 203 -16.85 13.87 -17.11
CA SER A 203 -16.89 15.28 -17.51
C SER A 203 -15.52 15.97 -17.45
N GLU A 204 -15.30 16.92 -18.36
CA GLU A 204 -14.15 17.84 -18.38
C GLU A 204 -14.57 19.29 -18.04
N ASP A 205 -15.83 19.49 -17.64
CA ASP A 205 -16.44 20.76 -17.20
C ASP A 205 -17.15 20.55 -15.85
N ALA A 206 -16.38 20.07 -14.88
CA ALA A 206 -16.83 19.61 -13.56
C ALA A 206 -16.35 20.51 -12.40
N LEU A 207 -15.43 21.45 -12.65
CA LEU A 207 -14.84 22.33 -11.64
C LEU A 207 -15.32 23.78 -11.80
N SER A 208 -15.68 24.40 -10.68
CA SER A 208 -16.13 25.79 -10.61
C SER A 208 -14.99 26.74 -10.22
N ASP A 209 -15.31 28.04 -10.07
CA ASP A 209 -14.39 29.06 -9.53
C ASP A 209 -13.78 28.67 -8.16
N LYS A 210 -14.43 27.77 -7.40
CA LYS A 210 -13.90 27.23 -6.13
C LYS A 210 -12.62 26.38 -6.30
N SER A 211 -12.33 25.94 -7.53
CA SER A 211 -11.12 25.23 -7.91
C SER A 211 -10.19 26.07 -8.81
N ALA A 212 -10.54 27.32 -9.12
CA ALA A 212 -9.76 28.17 -10.01
C ALA A 212 -8.45 28.63 -9.34
N ALA A 213 -7.33 28.41 -10.02
CA ALA A 213 -6.05 29.00 -9.67
C ALA A 213 -6.16 30.53 -9.70
N ASP A 214 -5.66 31.17 -8.64
CA ASP A 214 -5.71 32.62 -8.41
C ASP A 214 -7.14 33.23 -8.49
N GLY A 215 -8.20 32.40 -8.37
CA GLY A 215 -9.60 32.81 -8.59
C GLY A 215 -9.91 33.25 -10.02
N LYS A 216 -9.13 32.80 -11.02
CA LYS A 216 -9.23 33.26 -12.42
C LYS A 216 -9.11 32.18 -13.48
N TYR A 217 -8.44 31.07 -13.19
CA TYR A 217 -8.18 30.01 -14.16
C TYR A 217 -8.54 28.64 -13.58
N THR A 218 -9.65 28.08 -14.04
CA THR A 218 -9.98 26.67 -13.78
C THR A 218 -8.93 25.80 -14.50
N PRO A 219 -8.19 24.94 -13.78
CA PRO A 219 -7.20 24.06 -14.39
C PRO A 219 -7.87 23.05 -15.34
N ARG A 220 -7.15 22.59 -16.37
CA ARG A 220 -7.58 21.41 -17.14
C ARG A 220 -7.80 20.24 -16.17
N HIS A 221 -8.94 19.57 -16.33
CA HIS A 221 -9.37 18.51 -15.42
C HIS A 221 -10.24 17.47 -16.11
N LEU A 222 -10.36 16.30 -15.50
CA LEU A 222 -11.30 15.24 -15.86
C LEU A 222 -11.85 14.66 -14.56
N MET A 223 -13.17 14.64 -14.42
CA MET A 223 -13.87 14.00 -13.31
C MET A 223 -14.63 12.77 -13.79
N VAL A 224 -14.53 11.68 -13.03
CA VAL A 224 -15.24 10.42 -13.26
C VAL A 224 -15.96 10.04 -11.96
N VAL A 225 -17.28 10.03 -11.97
CA VAL A 225 -18.13 9.61 -10.84
C VAL A 225 -18.68 8.22 -11.15
N SER A 226 -18.39 7.24 -10.30
CA SER A 226 -18.93 5.88 -10.41
C SER A 226 -19.93 5.62 -9.29
N LYS A 227 -21.16 5.27 -9.66
CA LYS A 227 -22.24 4.92 -8.72
C LYS A 227 -22.67 3.47 -8.94
N PRO A 228 -23.03 2.69 -7.90
CA PRO A 228 -23.69 1.41 -8.10
C PRO A 228 -25.02 1.62 -8.79
N CYS A 229 -25.27 0.89 -9.88
CA CYS A 229 -26.54 0.98 -10.62
C CYS A 229 -27.26 -0.37 -10.62
N SER A 230 -28.58 -0.34 -10.75
CA SER A 230 -29.45 -1.50 -10.96
C SER A 230 -30.16 -1.30 -12.31
N HIS A 231 -29.97 -2.24 -13.23
CA HIS A 231 -30.39 -2.12 -14.63
C HIS A 231 -31.16 -3.38 -15.06
N PRO A 232 -32.29 -3.27 -15.79
CA PRO A 232 -33.13 -4.42 -16.13
C PRO A 232 -32.39 -5.52 -16.90
N ASP A 233 -31.53 -5.14 -17.85
CA ASP A 233 -30.74 -6.10 -18.65
C ASP A 233 -29.56 -6.72 -17.89
N ALA A 234 -29.25 -6.22 -16.68
CA ALA A 234 -28.11 -6.65 -15.88
C ALA A 234 -28.48 -7.69 -14.81
N THR A 235 -29.30 -8.68 -15.17
CA THR A 235 -29.73 -9.75 -14.25
C THR A 235 -28.57 -10.51 -13.59
N ASP A 236 -28.81 -11.18 -12.45
CA ASP A 236 -27.76 -11.88 -11.69
C ASP A 236 -27.16 -13.05 -12.49
N ARG A 237 -25.87 -12.95 -12.83
CA ARG A 237 -25.14 -13.98 -13.58
C ARG A 237 -24.65 -15.10 -12.67
N SER A 238 -24.92 -16.34 -13.08
CA SER A 238 -24.37 -17.52 -12.41
C SER A 238 -22.84 -17.50 -12.43
N GLY A 239 -22.21 -17.85 -11.31
CA GLY A 239 -20.75 -17.83 -11.17
C GLY A 239 -20.16 -16.48 -10.74
N TYR A 240 -20.98 -15.44 -10.54
CA TYR A 240 -20.54 -14.13 -10.04
C TYR A 240 -21.17 -13.80 -8.68
N ILE A 241 -20.51 -12.90 -7.93
CA ILE A 241 -21.06 -12.25 -6.75
C ILE A 241 -21.23 -10.76 -7.05
N ARG A 242 -22.45 -10.23 -6.92
CA ARG A 242 -22.68 -8.80 -7.08
C ARG A 242 -21.98 -8.02 -5.97
N GLY A 243 -20.98 -7.22 -6.35
CA GLY A 243 -20.39 -6.21 -5.50
C GLY A 243 -21.01 -4.83 -5.78
N LYS A 244 -20.67 -3.86 -4.93
CA LYS A 244 -20.99 -2.44 -5.13
C LYS A 244 -19.74 -1.62 -4.84
N TYR A 245 -19.49 -0.58 -5.64
CA TYR A 245 -18.51 0.43 -5.30
C TYR A 245 -19.02 1.82 -5.69
N GLU A 246 -18.67 2.78 -4.87
CA GLU A 246 -19.01 4.19 -4.99
C GLU A 246 -17.67 4.92 -5.12
N SER A 247 -17.53 5.80 -6.10
CA SER A 247 -16.27 6.50 -6.34
C SER A 247 -16.47 7.86 -6.99
N VAL A 248 -15.56 8.78 -6.69
CA VAL A 248 -15.26 9.91 -7.56
C VAL A 248 -13.74 9.98 -7.75
N GLU A 249 -13.31 10.05 -9.00
CA GLU A 249 -11.93 10.32 -9.40
C GLU A 249 -11.86 11.69 -10.08
N LEU A 250 -10.84 12.47 -9.75
CA LEU A 250 -10.54 13.76 -10.36
C LEU A 250 -9.05 13.81 -10.65
N ILE A 251 -8.69 14.00 -11.92
CA ILE A 251 -7.36 14.50 -12.29
C ILE A 251 -7.45 15.97 -12.66
N ARG A 252 -6.45 16.75 -12.31
CA ARG A 252 -6.28 18.14 -12.77
C ARG A 252 -4.81 18.54 -12.84
N GLU A 253 -4.47 19.44 -13.74
CA GLU A 253 -3.14 20.03 -13.75
C GLU A 253 -2.95 21.01 -12.56
N ILE A 254 -1.71 21.14 -12.10
CA ILE A 254 -1.25 22.27 -11.28
C ILE A 254 -0.66 23.30 -12.25
N PRO A 255 -1.35 24.43 -12.53
CA PRO A 255 -1.05 25.27 -13.69
C PRO A 255 0.14 26.22 -13.45
N LEU A 256 1.35 25.65 -13.46
CA LEU A 256 2.62 26.39 -13.35
C LEU A 256 2.95 27.15 -14.64
N HIS A 257 2.61 26.59 -15.81
CA HIS A 257 2.74 27.18 -17.14
C HIS A 257 1.32 27.39 -17.66
N LYS A 258 0.95 28.66 -17.88
CA LYS A 258 -0.39 29.02 -18.32
C LYS A 258 -0.49 28.81 -19.84
N ARG A 259 -1.52 28.08 -20.29
CA ARG A 259 -1.81 27.88 -21.72
C ARG A 259 -2.01 29.23 -22.41
N SER A 260 -1.39 29.45 -23.57
CA SER A 260 -1.71 30.62 -24.38
C SER A 260 -3.16 30.51 -24.89
N PRO A 261 -3.95 31.60 -24.90
CA PRO A 261 -5.33 31.55 -25.39
C PRO A 261 -5.44 31.27 -26.90
N LYS A 262 -4.31 31.22 -27.63
CA LYS A 262 -4.24 30.83 -29.05
C LYS A 262 -4.18 29.31 -29.25
N SER A 263 -3.97 28.54 -28.18
CA SER A 263 -3.68 27.09 -28.23
C SER A 263 -4.87 26.22 -27.82
N ALA A 264 -6.06 26.81 -27.64
CA ALA A 264 -7.29 26.13 -27.25
C ALA A 264 -7.80 25.16 -28.34
N SER A 265 -8.31 23.98 -27.95
CA SER A 265 -8.94 23.03 -28.87
C SER A 265 -10.34 23.51 -29.27
N MET A 266 -10.91 22.98 -30.36
CA MET A 266 -12.16 23.50 -30.93
C MET A 266 -13.36 23.47 -29.96
N SER A 267 -13.39 22.52 -29.00
CA SER A 267 -14.44 22.43 -27.97
C SER A 267 -14.51 23.68 -27.08
N ASP A 268 -13.36 24.26 -26.72
CA ASP A 268 -13.22 25.43 -25.84
C ASP A 268 -13.59 26.75 -26.57
N LEU A 269 -13.48 26.77 -27.90
CA LEU A 269 -13.92 27.90 -28.74
C LEU A 269 -15.45 28.01 -28.88
N LEU A 270 -16.18 26.90 -28.73
CA LEU A 270 -17.64 26.87 -28.86
C LEU A 270 -18.39 27.30 -27.58
N GLY A 271 -17.72 27.26 -26.41
CA GLY A 271 -18.34 27.61 -25.13
C GLY A 271 -18.48 29.11 -24.84
N LYS A 272 -17.70 29.99 -25.49
CA LYS A 272 -17.72 31.45 -25.22
C LYS A 272 -18.70 32.23 -26.09
N GLY A 273 -19.96 31.82 -26.05
CA GLY A 273 -21.11 32.57 -26.58
C GLY A 273 -21.71 33.55 -25.58
N GLY A 274 -20.94 34.53 -25.06
CA GLY A 274 -21.47 35.48 -24.08
C GLY A 274 -20.51 36.61 -23.69
N GLU A 275 -20.91 37.84 -23.99
CA GLU A 275 -20.46 39.11 -23.39
C GLU A 275 -18.96 39.31 -23.11
N ASN A 276 -18.25 39.93 -24.07
CA ASN A 276 -17.24 40.92 -23.70
C ASN A 276 -17.19 42.07 -24.72
N ASN A 277 -17.53 43.27 -24.25
CA ASN A 277 -17.56 44.49 -25.05
C ASN A 277 -16.24 45.26 -24.85
N GLY A 278 -15.27 45.08 -25.75
CA GLY A 278 -14.02 45.83 -25.68
C GLY A 278 -12.98 45.44 -26.75
N GLY A 279 -12.62 46.41 -27.60
CA GLY A 279 -11.38 46.36 -28.39
C GLY A 279 -11.31 45.35 -29.54
N ARG A 280 -11.88 45.69 -30.71
CA ARG A 280 -11.56 45.00 -31.97
C ARG A 280 -10.12 45.32 -32.41
N GLU A 281 -9.14 44.49 -32.08
CA GLU A 281 -7.92 44.41 -32.89
C GLU A 281 -8.27 43.78 -34.25
N ARG A 282 -8.06 44.54 -35.32
CA ARG A 282 -8.24 44.05 -36.69
C ARG A 282 -7.18 42.99 -36.99
N GLY A 283 -7.60 41.74 -37.13
CA GLY A 283 -6.78 40.71 -37.76
C GLY A 283 -6.32 41.18 -39.14
N LYS A 284 -5.03 40.99 -39.45
CA LYS A 284 -4.50 41.23 -40.80
C LYS A 284 -5.22 40.29 -41.76
N THR A 285 -6.08 40.85 -42.61
CA THR A 285 -6.63 40.13 -43.76
C THR A 285 -5.48 39.59 -44.59
N ILE A 286 -5.47 38.28 -44.87
CA ILE A 286 -4.58 37.69 -45.87
C ILE A 286 -5.01 38.26 -47.22
N SER A 287 -4.33 39.31 -47.68
CA SER A 287 -4.54 39.86 -49.00
C SER A 287 -3.91 38.92 -50.02
N PHE A 288 -4.72 38.01 -50.56
CA PHE A 288 -4.36 37.27 -51.75
C PHE A 288 -4.22 38.27 -52.91
N ALA A 289 -2.99 38.58 -53.27
CA ALA A 289 -2.64 39.47 -54.36
C ALA A 289 -1.55 38.79 -55.19
N GLU A 290 -1.99 38.06 -56.22
CA GLU A 290 -1.12 37.66 -57.32
C GLU A 290 -0.48 38.89 -57.97
N SER A 291 0.60 38.63 -58.73
CA SER A 291 1.35 39.56 -59.58
C SER A 291 2.26 40.58 -58.86
N ARG A 292 3.56 40.24 -58.77
CA ARG A 292 4.69 41.14 -59.07
C ARG A 292 6.06 40.43 -59.08
N GLY A 293 6.61 40.26 -60.29
CA GLY A 293 8.04 40.39 -60.61
C GLY A 293 9.07 39.41 -60.01
N SER A 294 9.93 38.85 -60.86
CA SER A 294 11.02 37.94 -60.51
C SER A 294 12.26 38.58 -59.86
N GLU A 295 12.15 39.79 -59.27
CA GLU A 295 13.28 40.53 -58.67
C GLU A 295 12.97 41.19 -57.31
N ALA A 296 12.00 40.65 -56.56
CA ALA A 296 11.80 41.08 -55.17
C ALA A 296 12.88 40.47 -54.25
N LYS A 297 13.97 41.21 -54.00
CA LYS A 297 14.90 40.93 -52.89
C LYS A 297 14.19 41.12 -51.54
N GLY A 298 13.48 40.09 -51.09
CA GLY A 298 13.00 39.99 -49.72
C GLY A 298 14.17 39.63 -48.81
N GLU A 299 14.62 40.59 -48.01
CA GLU A 299 15.46 40.32 -46.85
C GLU A 299 14.66 39.41 -45.90
N HIS A 300 15.10 38.16 -45.75
CA HIS A 300 14.50 37.24 -44.79
C HIS A 300 14.88 37.74 -43.40
N VAL A 301 14.02 38.58 -42.83
CA VAL A 301 14.07 38.90 -41.40
C VAL A 301 13.63 37.64 -40.68
N ASP A 302 14.58 36.72 -40.51
CA ASP A 302 14.58 35.79 -39.40
C ASP A 302 14.50 36.63 -38.13
N THR A 303 13.27 36.82 -37.64
CA THR A 303 13.02 37.24 -36.26
C THR A 303 13.46 36.09 -35.38
N HIS A 304 14.78 35.94 -35.25
CA HIS A 304 15.46 34.99 -34.40
C HIS A 304 15.37 35.49 -32.95
N GLU A 305 14.14 35.72 -32.49
CA GLU A 305 13.85 36.04 -31.10
C GLU A 305 14.37 34.88 -30.24
N THR A 306 15.36 35.23 -29.43
CA THR A 306 16.15 34.32 -28.61
C THR A 306 15.26 33.42 -27.75
N SER A 307 15.43 32.12 -27.95
CA SER A 307 14.82 31.04 -27.18
C SER A 307 15.12 31.15 -25.67
N GLN A 308 14.19 31.71 -24.90
CA GLN A 308 14.20 31.65 -23.43
C GLN A 308 12.82 31.97 -22.82
N ASP A 309 11.84 31.08 -23.01
CA ASP A 309 10.85 30.73 -21.96
C ASP A 309 9.99 29.52 -22.40
N LYS A 310 10.28 28.35 -21.81
CA LYS A 310 9.59 27.08 -22.09
C LYS A 310 8.27 26.97 -21.31
N HIS A 311 7.26 27.77 -21.66
CA HIS A 311 5.91 27.64 -21.07
C HIS A 311 5.04 26.62 -21.82
N ASP A 312 5.44 25.35 -21.74
CA ASP A 312 4.61 24.22 -22.20
C ASP A 312 3.65 23.78 -21.07
N PRO A 313 2.32 23.90 -21.24
CA PRO A 313 1.36 23.49 -20.22
C PRO A 313 1.31 21.97 -20.01
N ASP A 314 1.83 21.14 -20.91
CA ASP A 314 1.93 19.69 -20.70
C ASP A 314 3.15 19.27 -19.85
N LEU A 315 3.98 20.22 -19.43
CA LEU A 315 4.94 20.08 -18.32
C LEU A 315 4.30 20.36 -16.94
N ASN A 316 3.03 20.75 -16.85
CA ASN A 316 2.37 20.98 -15.57
C ASN A 316 2.20 19.66 -14.79
N PRO A 317 2.58 19.61 -13.50
CA PRO A 317 2.34 18.44 -12.66
C PRO A 317 0.85 18.08 -12.60
N VAL A 318 0.53 16.79 -12.63
CA VAL A 318 -0.86 16.31 -12.57
C VAL A 318 -1.19 15.88 -11.14
N GLU A 319 -2.18 16.53 -10.54
CA GLU A 319 -2.77 16.12 -9.27
C GLU A 319 -3.88 15.10 -9.54
N TRP A 320 -3.80 13.94 -8.87
CA TRP A 320 -4.82 12.89 -8.90
C TRP A 320 -5.44 12.73 -7.52
N ILE A 321 -6.76 12.94 -7.45
CA ILE A 321 -7.59 12.73 -6.27
C ILE A 321 -8.57 11.62 -6.60
N MET A 322 -8.78 10.68 -5.68
CA MET A 322 -9.88 9.72 -5.77
C MET A 322 -10.43 9.46 -4.38
N ILE A 323 -11.75 9.30 -4.30
CA ILE A 323 -12.48 8.91 -3.10
C ILE A 323 -13.28 7.69 -3.45
N THR A 324 -13.17 6.62 -2.66
CA THR A 324 -13.88 5.37 -2.91
C THR A 324 -14.36 4.69 -1.63
N ARG A 325 -15.44 3.91 -1.80
CA ARG A 325 -15.94 2.93 -0.85
C ARG A 325 -16.43 1.71 -1.64
N SER A 326 -16.05 0.51 -1.23
CA SER A 326 -16.45 -0.73 -1.90
C SER A 326 -16.94 -1.80 -0.92
N ASP A 327 -17.97 -2.54 -1.34
CA ASP A 327 -18.47 -3.75 -0.71
C ASP A 327 -18.42 -4.88 -1.76
N PRO A 328 -17.46 -5.83 -1.68
CA PRO A 328 -17.32 -6.91 -2.65
C PRO A 328 -18.37 -8.04 -2.48
N GLY A 329 -19.33 -7.86 -1.57
CA GLY A 329 -20.39 -8.82 -1.29
C GLY A 329 -19.88 -10.17 -0.75
N GLY A 330 -20.70 -11.21 -0.90
CA GLY A 330 -20.26 -12.60 -0.69
C GLY A 330 -19.87 -12.97 0.75
N GLY A 331 -20.30 -12.19 1.74
CA GLY A 331 -20.00 -12.46 3.15
C GLY A 331 -18.58 -12.09 3.61
N ILE A 332 -17.81 -11.35 2.81
CA ILE A 332 -16.47 -10.90 3.20
C ILE A 332 -16.56 -9.89 4.36
N PRO A 333 -15.89 -10.11 5.51
CA PRO A 333 -15.93 -9.17 6.62
C PRO A 333 -15.32 -7.81 6.28
N ARG A 334 -16.11 -6.73 6.45
CA ARG A 334 -15.72 -5.35 6.10
C ARG A 334 -14.42 -4.86 6.71
N PHE A 335 -14.08 -5.25 7.94
CA PHE A 335 -12.79 -4.87 8.55
C PHE A 335 -11.58 -5.38 7.74
N MET A 336 -11.77 -6.46 6.97
CA MET A 336 -10.72 -7.07 6.17
C MET A 336 -10.62 -6.41 4.80
N VAL A 337 -11.76 -5.98 4.24
CA VAL A 337 -11.86 -5.04 3.12
C VAL A 337 -11.08 -3.77 3.46
N GLU A 338 -11.49 -3.06 4.52
CA GLU A 338 -10.86 -1.80 4.98
C GLU A 338 -9.37 -1.91 5.31
N ARG A 339 -8.85 -3.13 5.59
CA ARG A 339 -7.42 -3.39 5.82
C ARG A 339 -6.63 -3.50 4.51
N GLY A 340 -7.23 -4.07 3.46
CA GLY A 340 -6.58 -4.26 2.16
C GLY A 340 -6.64 -3.04 1.25
N THR A 341 -7.72 -2.24 1.35
CA THR A 341 -7.99 -1.09 0.47
C THR A 341 -6.81 -0.12 0.30
N PRO A 342 -6.09 0.32 1.35
CA PRO A 342 -5.01 1.31 1.18
C PRO A 342 -3.86 0.85 0.27
N ALA A 343 -3.53 -0.46 0.27
CA ALA A 343 -2.48 -1.00 -0.59
C ALA A 343 -2.97 -1.19 -2.03
N GLY A 344 -4.24 -1.57 -2.23
CA GLY A 344 -4.87 -1.65 -3.54
C GLY A 344 -4.84 -0.32 -4.27
N ILE A 345 -5.30 0.74 -3.58
CA ILE A 345 -5.33 2.12 -4.07
C ILE A 345 -3.94 2.62 -4.51
N CYS A 346 -2.85 2.19 -3.85
CA CYS A 346 -1.48 2.53 -4.27
C CYS A 346 -1.01 1.74 -5.49
N GLY A 347 -1.37 0.45 -5.56
CA GLY A 347 -1.08 -0.42 -6.71
C GLY A 347 -1.75 0.06 -8.00
N ASP A 348 -2.99 0.56 -7.90
CA ASP A 348 -3.76 1.13 -9.02
C ASP A 348 -3.04 2.27 -9.74
N VAL A 349 -2.31 3.10 -8.97
CA VAL A 349 -1.56 4.25 -9.49
C VAL A 349 -0.42 3.76 -10.38
N SER A 350 0.34 2.77 -9.89
CA SER A 350 1.46 2.18 -10.63
C SER A 350 0.95 1.47 -11.88
N LYS A 351 -0.15 0.70 -11.77
CA LYS A 351 -0.76 0.02 -12.92
C LYS A 351 -1.25 0.96 -14.02
N LEU A 352 -1.91 2.07 -13.67
CA LEU A 352 -2.30 3.04 -14.70
C LEU A 352 -1.08 3.63 -15.40
N PHE A 353 -0.03 4.00 -14.65
CA PHE A 353 1.17 4.57 -15.26
C PHE A 353 1.96 3.56 -16.08
N ASP A 354 2.13 2.31 -15.63
CA ASP A 354 2.75 1.25 -16.43
C ASP A 354 1.99 1.03 -17.76
N TRP A 355 0.66 1.00 -17.73
CA TRP A 355 -0.18 0.81 -18.92
C TRP A 355 -0.29 2.04 -19.82
N ALA A 356 -0.31 3.25 -19.25
CA ALA A 356 -0.39 4.50 -19.98
C ALA A 356 0.96 4.88 -20.61
N CYS A 357 2.08 4.57 -19.95
CA CYS A 357 3.42 4.87 -20.44
C CYS A 357 3.92 3.84 -21.48
N SER A 358 3.45 2.59 -21.43
CA SER A 358 3.82 1.54 -22.40
C SER A 358 3.14 1.63 -23.77
N LYS A 359 2.30 2.64 -24.02
CA LYS A 359 1.59 2.85 -25.30
C LYS A 359 2.18 4.03 -26.06
N ASP A 360 2.50 3.89 -27.34
CA ASP A 360 2.99 5.02 -28.13
C ASP A 360 1.91 6.12 -28.27
N ASP A 361 0.67 5.73 -28.57
CA ASP A 361 -0.50 6.61 -28.58
C ASP A 361 -1.71 5.95 -27.89
N ILE A 362 -2.59 6.79 -27.36
CA ILE A 362 -3.85 6.40 -26.71
C ILE A 362 -4.99 7.09 -27.48
N PRO A 363 -5.95 6.32 -28.05
CA PRO A 363 -7.11 6.86 -28.74
C PRO A 363 -7.87 7.88 -27.90
N ASP A 364 -8.41 8.89 -28.57
CA ASP A 364 -9.23 9.91 -27.92
C ASP A 364 -10.72 9.65 -28.21
N PRO A 365 -11.56 9.35 -27.21
CA PRO A 365 -12.99 9.12 -27.41
C PRO A 365 -13.80 10.32 -27.95
N ASP A 366 -13.17 11.50 -28.07
CA ASP A 366 -13.74 12.67 -28.72
C ASP A 366 -13.32 12.82 -30.20
N GLU A 367 -12.22 12.17 -30.63
CA GLU A 367 -11.68 12.25 -31.99
C GLU A 367 -11.94 10.96 -32.82
N GLU A 368 -11.96 9.80 -32.18
CA GLU A 368 -12.22 8.50 -32.80
C GLU A 368 -13.53 7.87 -32.30
N ASP A 369 -14.22 7.11 -33.16
CA ASP A 369 -15.34 6.28 -32.73
C ASP A 369 -14.82 5.11 -31.87
N VAL A 370 -15.20 5.12 -30.59
CA VAL A 370 -14.76 4.15 -29.58
C VAL A 370 -15.08 2.71 -30.01
N ASP A 371 -16.23 2.48 -30.62
CA ASP A 371 -16.68 1.13 -30.96
C ASP A 371 -15.94 0.62 -32.20
N GLU A 372 -15.72 1.47 -33.21
CA GLU A 372 -14.87 1.13 -34.36
C GLU A 372 -13.41 0.85 -33.94
N VAL A 373 -12.87 1.60 -32.97
CA VAL A 373 -11.52 1.34 -32.42
C VAL A 373 -11.48 0.01 -31.66
N VAL A 374 -12.50 -0.29 -30.86
CA VAL A 374 -12.59 -1.56 -30.10
C VAL A 374 -12.70 -2.75 -31.04
N GLU A 375 -13.55 -2.71 -32.06
CA GLU A 375 -13.69 -3.79 -33.04
C GLU A 375 -12.43 -3.97 -33.90
N ARG A 376 -11.78 -2.88 -34.32
CA ARG A 376 -10.45 -2.95 -34.96
C ARG A 376 -9.46 -3.73 -34.09
N ARG A 377 -9.33 -3.36 -32.81
CA ARG A 377 -8.40 -3.99 -31.87
C ARG A 377 -8.71 -5.47 -31.59
N LYS A 378 -9.99 -5.87 -31.56
CA LYS A 378 -10.36 -7.30 -31.50
C LYS A 378 -9.84 -8.06 -32.72
N SER A 379 -9.97 -7.48 -33.92
CA SER A 379 -9.55 -8.10 -35.18
C SER A 379 -8.02 -8.18 -35.37
N GLU A 380 -7.26 -7.35 -34.66
CA GLU A 380 -5.78 -7.33 -34.68
C GLU A 380 -5.15 -8.41 -33.79
N VAL A 381 -5.92 -9.09 -32.93
CA VAL A 381 -5.44 -10.22 -32.13
C VAL A 381 -5.14 -11.40 -33.07
N PRO A 382 -3.92 -11.97 -33.10
CA PRO A 382 -3.56 -12.98 -34.08
C PRO A 382 -4.43 -14.25 -34.02
N LEU A 383 -5.06 -14.58 -35.15
CA LEU A 383 -5.72 -15.87 -35.35
C LEU A 383 -4.70 -17.01 -35.11
N PRO A 384 -5.09 -18.11 -34.41
CA PRO A 384 -4.27 -19.31 -34.39
C PRO A 384 -4.09 -19.85 -35.83
N PRO A 385 -2.91 -20.40 -36.18
CA PRO A 385 -2.63 -20.83 -37.54
C PRO A 385 -3.58 -21.95 -37.98
N PRO A 386 -4.02 -21.99 -39.25
CA PRO A 386 -5.01 -22.94 -39.73
C PRO A 386 -4.45 -24.37 -39.72
N GLU A 387 -5.19 -25.31 -39.15
CA GLU A 387 -4.86 -26.73 -39.20
C GLU A 387 -4.92 -27.27 -40.63
N GLY A 388 -3.80 -27.77 -41.15
CA GLY A 388 -3.70 -28.30 -42.50
C GLY A 388 -3.10 -29.71 -42.53
N GLY A 389 -3.94 -30.71 -42.84
CA GLY A 389 -3.50 -31.98 -43.42
C GLY A 389 -3.51 -33.21 -42.50
N ILE A 390 -4.50 -34.09 -42.71
CA ILE A 390 -4.49 -35.48 -42.23
C ILE A 390 -3.65 -36.34 -43.20
N PRO A 391 -2.77 -37.22 -42.70
CA PRO A 391 -2.92 -38.64 -43.03
C PRO A 391 -2.76 -39.60 -41.84
N ALA A 392 -3.80 -40.43 -41.67
CA ALA A 392 -3.92 -41.74 -41.01
C ALA A 392 -2.82 -42.32 -40.07
N ALA A 393 -3.28 -42.65 -38.85
CA ALA A 393 -3.04 -43.88 -38.08
C ALA A 393 -1.61 -44.25 -37.62
N HIS A 394 -1.34 -44.16 -36.30
CA HIS A 394 -1.50 -45.32 -35.38
C HIS A 394 -1.19 -44.97 -33.90
N GLN A 395 -1.97 -45.58 -32.99
CA GLN A 395 -1.66 -45.91 -31.58
C GLN A 395 -1.43 -44.78 -30.54
N ASP A 396 -2.42 -44.61 -29.66
CA ASP A 396 -2.28 -44.27 -28.23
C ASP A 396 -1.36 -45.29 -27.49
N PRO A 397 -0.73 -44.97 -26.32
CA PRO A 397 -1.27 -44.05 -25.31
C PRO A 397 -0.28 -43.12 -24.55
N ALA A 398 -0.90 -42.29 -23.70
CA ALA A 398 -0.43 -41.77 -22.40
C ALA A 398 -0.13 -40.26 -22.30
N ASP A 399 -0.79 -39.66 -21.30
CA ASP A 399 -0.72 -38.28 -20.81
C ASP A 399 0.64 -37.57 -20.98
N THR A 400 0.60 -36.35 -21.53
CA THR A 400 1.57 -35.30 -21.20
C THR A 400 0.88 -33.94 -21.28
N LEU A 401 0.38 -33.45 -20.13
CA LEU A 401 -0.10 -32.08 -19.97
C LEU A 401 1.09 -31.11 -20.01
N THR A 402 1.41 -30.59 -21.20
CA THR A 402 2.32 -29.46 -21.36
C THR A 402 1.69 -28.20 -20.77
N GLN A 403 2.08 -27.86 -19.53
CA GLN A 403 1.79 -26.55 -18.95
C GLN A 403 2.38 -25.44 -19.83
N LYS A 404 1.53 -24.76 -20.59
CA LYS A 404 1.89 -23.50 -21.22
C LYS A 404 2.03 -22.47 -20.10
N HIS A 405 3.24 -21.92 -19.97
CA HIS A 405 3.63 -21.07 -18.84
C HIS A 405 2.87 -19.74 -18.88
N ILE A 406 1.74 -19.64 -18.19
CA ILE A 406 1.06 -18.36 -17.95
C ILE A 406 1.92 -17.60 -16.93
N SER A 407 2.48 -16.47 -17.35
CA SER A 407 3.16 -15.51 -16.47
C SER A 407 2.21 -15.08 -15.36
N GLY A 408 2.65 -15.19 -14.10
CA GLY A 408 1.85 -14.81 -12.95
C GLY A 408 1.55 -13.32 -12.92
N GLU A 409 0.34 -12.94 -13.33
CA GLU A 409 -0.19 -11.59 -13.10
C GLU A 409 -0.59 -11.44 -11.64
N GLU A 410 -0.01 -10.48 -10.90
CA GLU A 410 -0.52 -10.09 -9.58
C GLU A 410 -1.69 -9.10 -9.74
N PRO A 411 -2.92 -9.46 -9.34
CA PRO A 411 -4.11 -8.67 -9.63
C PRO A 411 -4.38 -7.56 -8.60
N ASN A 412 -3.38 -6.73 -8.27
CA ASN A 412 -3.62 -5.54 -7.43
C ASN A 412 -4.61 -4.56 -8.12
N GLY A 413 -5.48 -3.91 -7.34
CA GLY A 413 -6.72 -3.24 -7.76
C GLY A 413 -7.36 -2.45 -6.60
N ILE A 414 -8.38 -1.61 -6.83
CA ILE A 414 -9.30 -1.10 -5.76
C ILE A 414 -9.88 -2.28 -4.95
N LEU A 415 -9.95 -3.45 -5.60
CA LEU A 415 -10.45 -4.73 -5.10
C LEU A 415 -9.36 -5.66 -4.52
N ALA A 416 -8.07 -5.28 -4.51
CA ALA A 416 -6.98 -5.99 -3.82
C ALA A 416 -7.28 -6.23 -2.33
N THR A 417 -7.97 -5.26 -1.74
CA THR A 417 -8.98 -5.35 -0.68
C THR A 417 -9.40 -6.76 -0.24
N ALA A 418 -9.93 -7.60 -1.14
CA ALA A 418 -10.44 -8.93 -0.76
C ALA A 418 -9.44 -10.08 -1.00
N GLN A 419 -8.22 -9.81 -1.46
CA GLN A 419 -7.24 -10.84 -1.86
C GLN A 419 -6.42 -11.31 -0.65
N LYS A 420 -5.92 -10.36 0.16
CA LYS A 420 -5.28 -10.60 1.47
C LYS A 420 -6.25 -11.15 2.55
N VAL A 421 -7.52 -11.36 2.20
CA VAL A 421 -8.54 -12.08 3.00
C VAL A 421 -8.40 -13.58 2.80
N VAL A 422 -8.22 -13.99 1.55
CA VAL A 422 -8.23 -15.39 1.13
C VAL A 422 -6.93 -16.07 1.52
N GLU A 423 -5.80 -15.41 1.32
CA GLU A 423 -4.49 -15.84 1.82
C GLU A 423 -4.47 -16.04 3.35
N ALA A 424 -5.23 -15.22 4.10
CA ALA A 424 -5.38 -15.34 5.55
C ALA A 424 -6.40 -16.42 5.99
N TYR A 425 -7.16 -17.01 5.06
CA TYR A 425 -8.23 -17.99 5.33
C TYR A 425 -8.04 -19.34 4.62
N ALA A 426 -7.10 -19.44 3.68
CA ALA A 426 -6.73 -20.67 3.01
C ALA A 426 -6.29 -21.74 4.05
N PRO A 427 -6.84 -22.96 4.00
CA PRO A 427 -6.30 -24.09 4.76
C PRO A 427 -4.85 -24.36 4.32
N ALA A 428 -3.97 -24.73 5.26
CA ALA A 428 -2.54 -24.96 4.98
C ALA A 428 -2.29 -25.93 3.80
N ALA A 429 -3.18 -26.91 3.60
CA ALA A 429 -3.15 -27.84 2.48
C ALA A 429 -3.27 -27.20 1.07
N VAL A 430 -3.61 -25.92 0.97
CA VAL A 430 -3.60 -25.16 -0.30
C VAL A 430 -2.30 -24.35 -0.46
N ALA A 431 -1.68 -23.94 0.65
CA ALA A 431 -0.40 -23.24 0.62
C ALA A 431 0.75 -24.15 0.14
N ASP A 432 0.71 -25.44 0.50
CA ASP A 432 1.68 -26.43 0.04
C ASP A 432 1.62 -26.69 -1.48
N PHE A 433 0.52 -26.32 -2.16
CA PHE A 433 0.39 -26.41 -3.63
C PHE A 433 0.89 -25.15 -4.37
N LEU A 434 1.20 -24.06 -3.66
CA LEU A 434 1.71 -22.81 -4.26
C LEU A 434 3.24 -22.77 -4.36
N HIS A 435 3.93 -23.76 -3.78
CA HIS A 435 5.39 -23.92 -3.88
C HIS A 435 5.72 -25.22 -4.63
N GLY A 436 5.93 -25.12 -5.94
CA GLY A 436 6.36 -26.23 -6.78
C GLY A 436 7.75 -26.78 -6.38
N PRO A 437 8.03 -28.07 -6.62
CA PRO A 437 9.26 -28.72 -6.14
C PRO A 437 10.46 -28.47 -7.06
N GLU A 438 11.54 -27.91 -6.51
CA GLU A 438 12.86 -27.86 -7.13
C GLU A 438 13.56 -29.25 -7.08
N PRO A 439 14.20 -29.72 -8.17
CA PRO A 439 14.77 -31.07 -8.24
C PRO A 439 16.18 -31.18 -7.61
N ASN A 440 16.18 -31.69 -6.38
CA ASN A 440 17.18 -32.57 -5.74
C ASN A 440 18.62 -32.69 -6.34
N GLY A 441 19.62 -32.19 -5.60
CA GLY A 441 21.03 -32.56 -5.71
C GLY A 441 21.57 -32.98 -4.33
N ALA A 442 21.97 -34.25 -4.17
CA ALA A 442 22.16 -34.89 -2.85
C ALA A 442 23.66 -34.94 -2.40
N PRO A 443 24.05 -35.68 -1.33
CA PRO A 443 24.07 -35.14 0.02
C PRO A 443 25.42 -35.33 0.76
N ARG A 444 25.67 -34.58 1.85
CA ARG A 444 26.61 -35.02 2.91
C ARG A 444 26.07 -34.74 4.31
N SER A 445 26.11 -35.78 5.14
CA SER A 445 25.70 -35.81 6.54
C SER A 445 26.76 -35.24 7.48
N SER A 446 26.34 -34.59 8.58
CA SER A 446 26.47 -35.16 9.94
C SER A 446 26.01 -34.22 11.06
N TYR A 447 25.60 -34.82 12.19
CA TYR A 447 25.45 -34.30 13.56
C TYR A 447 26.57 -33.32 14.03
N SER A 448 26.50 -32.57 15.15
CA SER A 448 25.57 -32.52 16.30
C SER A 448 25.59 -31.12 16.96
N ALA A 449 24.78 -30.94 18.00
CA ALA A 449 24.67 -29.76 18.86
C ALA A 449 25.99 -29.30 19.53
N SER A 450 26.09 -27.99 19.83
CA SER A 450 26.15 -27.51 21.22
C SER A 450 25.90 -26.00 21.33
N SER A 451 25.47 -25.55 22.50
CA SER A 451 25.36 -24.15 22.90
C SER A 451 26.60 -23.73 23.70
N SER A 452 27.16 -22.55 23.44
CA SER A 452 27.61 -21.67 24.52
C SER A 452 27.91 -20.24 24.05
N THR A 453 27.62 -19.30 24.93
CA THR A 453 27.99 -17.88 24.88
C THR A 453 29.27 -17.64 25.69
N THR A 454 30.26 -16.90 25.17
CA THR A 454 31.19 -15.98 25.89
C THR A 454 32.29 -15.40 24.96
N SER A 455 33.07 -14.42 25.46
CA SER A 455 34.12 -13.61 24.80
C SER A 455 33.54 -12.52 23.88
N TYR A 456 33.66 -11.20 24.12
CA TYR A 456 34.65 -10.34 24.82
C TYR A 456 36.01 -10.22 24.10
N GLU A 457 36.44 -8.94 23.96
CA GLU A 457 37.58 -8.31 23.26
C GLU A 457 37.27 -7.83 21.82
N SER A 458 37.10 -6.53 21.52
CA SER A 458 37.76 -5.24 21.88
C SER A 458 38.85 -4.84 20.87
N ALA A 459 38.61 -3.73 20.16
CA ALA A 459 39.58 -3.00 19.35
C ALA A 459 39.04 -1.58 19.01
N ASP A 460 39.16 -0.66 19.96
CA ASP A 460 39.36 0.77 19.64
C ASP A 460 40.89 0.99 19.61
N ASP A 461 41.43 1.65 18.59
CA ASP A 461 42.84 2.06 18.62
C ASP A 461 43.13 3.27 17.68
N TYR A 462 44.30 3.88 17.90
CA TYR A 462 44.95 5.00 17.20
C TYR A 462 44.54 6.44 17.56
N PHE A 463 45.10 6.91 18.68
CA PHE A 463 46.00 8.07 18.66
C PHE A 463 47.22 7.84 19.60
N GLN A 464 48.35 7.41 19.02
CA GLN A 464 49.71 7.61 19.53
C GLN A 464 50.35 8.73 18.66
N ASP A 465 51.35 9.51 19.05
CA ASP A 465 52.62 9.22 19.75
C ASP A 465 53.27 10.60 20.11
N THR A 466 54.35 10.82 20.88
CA THR A 466 55.30 9.98 21.63
C THR A 466 55.87 10.82 22.80
N LEU A 467 56.31 10.19 23.90
CA LEU A 467 57.26 10.79 24.85
C LEU A 467 58.66 10.18 24.61
N VAL A 468 59.72 10.97 24.72
CA VAL A 468 61.12 10.48 24.69
C VAL A 468 61.93 10.94 25.89
N SER A 469 62.88 10.07 26.26
CA SER A 469 63.55 10.01 27.56
C SER A 469 64.67 11.05 27.80
N ALA A 470 65.16 11.05 29.03
CA ALA A 470 66.20 11.95 29.54
C ALA A 470 67.65 11.54 29.19
N GLU A 471 68.57 12.44 29.57
CA GLU A 471 69.98 12.21 29.92
C GLU A 471 71.08 12.47 28.86
N SER A 472 71.64 13.68 28.87
CA SER A 472 73.09 13.98 28.77
C SER A 472 73.38 15.50 28.86
N LEU A 473 74.52 15.86 29.48
CA LEU A 473 75.08 17.24 29.54
C LEU A 473 76.15 17.41 28.44
N PRO A 474 76.39 18.63 27.91
CA PRO A 474 77.50 19.44 28.47
C PRO A 474 77.39 20.99 28.40
N LEU A 475 77.96 21.63 29.42
CA LEU A 475 78.79 22.87 29.48
C LEU A 475 78.58 24.12 28.58
N SER A 476 78.91 25.28 29.20
CA SER A 476 79.31 26.59 28.63
C SER A 476 78.17 27.47 28.04
N ASP A 477 78.15 28.81 28.13
CA ASP A 477 78.94 29.82 28.89
C ASP A 477 78.11 31.14 28.97
N THR A 478 78.69 32.21 29.51
CA THR A 478 78.31 33.65 29.44
C THR A 478 77.32 34.19 30.49
N LEU A 479 77.92 34.80 31.52
CA LEU A 479 77.36 35.93 32.28
C LEU A 479 77.41 37.22 31.44
N PRO A 480 76.74 38.29 31.89
CA PRO A 480 77.48 39.53 32.14
C PRO A 480 77.36 40.02 33.60
N SER A 481 78.27 40.91 33.98
CA SER A 481 78.50 41.40 35.35
C SER A 481 78.39 42.93 35.43
N ASP A 482 78.66 43.46 36.64
CA ASP A 482 78.91 44.85 37.03
C ASP A 482 77.68 45.77 37.25
N GLY A 483 77.66 46.64 38.27
CA GLY A 483 78.65 46.83 39.35
C GLY A 483 78.34 47.98 40.32
N GLY A 484 79.01 47.99 41.49
CA GLY A 484 79.10 49.13 42.44
C GLY A 484 77.84 49.53 43.23
N SER A 485 77.92 50.07 44.46
CA SER A 485 79.08 50.38 45.32
C SER A 485 78.63 50.57 46.79
N SER A 486 79.57 50.48 47.74
CA SER A 486 79.38 50.78 49.17
C SER A 486 80.58 51.58 49.70
N PRO A 487 80.43 52.49 50.67
CA PRO A 487 81.55 53.16 51.32
C PRO A 487 81.86 52.63 52.75
N THR A 488 83.02 51.95 52.86
CA THR A 488 84.10 52.12 53.87
C THR A 488 83.82 52.46 55.37
N MET A 489 84.28 51.57 56.27
CA MET A 489 85.43 51.73 57.23
C MET A 489 85.62 53.10 57.96
N SER A 490 86.00 53.22 59.25
CA SER A 490 86.74 52.32 60.17
C SER A 490 86.78 52.81 61.66
N ARG A 491 87.39 51.99 62.54
CA ARG A 491 87.99 52.26 63.90
C ARG A 491 87.07 52.16 65.16
N VAL A 492 87.51 51.66 66.34
CA VAL A 492 88.69 50.81 66.70
C VAL A 492 88.54 50.11 68.10
N ALA A 493 89.18 48.94 68.25
CA ALA A 493 89.71 48.24 69.46
C ALA A 493 88.91 48.00 70.79
N THR A 494 88.86 46.70 71.14
CA THR A 494 89.16 46.04 72.45
C THR A 494 88.43 46.38 73.75
N GLY A 495 87.96 45.32 74.44
CA GLY A 495 87.70 45.35 75.90
C GLY A 495 86.77 44.21 76.39
N PHE A 496 87.32 43.11 76.90
CA PHE A 496 86.55 41.99 77.46
C PHE A 496 86.02 42.31 78.88
N SER A 497 84.69 42.40 79.05
CA SER A 497 83.98 42.25 80.34
C SER A 497 82.45 42.10 80.14
N SER A 498 81.97 41.46 79.07
CA SER A 498 81.92 39.98 79.00
C SER A 498 81.39 39.35 80.29
N HIS A 499 80.07 39.27 80.49
CA HIS A 499 79.25 38.16 79.95
C HIS A 499 77.79 38.18 80.50
N ASP A 500 77.59 38.59 81.76
CA ASP A 500 76.32 38.39 82.49
C ASP A 500 75.12 39.20 81.95
N LYS A 501 75.33 40.49 81.68
CA LYS A 501 74.27 41.37 81.13
C LYS A 501 73.88 41.00 79.69
N GLU A 502 74.71 40.22 79.02
CA GLU A 502 74.49 39.73 77.66
C GLU A 502 73.71 38.41 77.69
N ILE A 503 74.02 37.49 78.63
CA ILE A 503 73.24 36.27 78.85
C ILE A 503 71.77 36.60 79.18
N GLN A 504 71.48 37.55 80.08
CA GLN A 504 70.10 37.92 80.39
C GLN A 504 69.34 38.52 79.20
N LYS A 505 70.03 39.25 78.31
CA LYS A 505 69.44 39.74 77.06
C LYS A 505 69.20 38.62 76.05
N LEU A 506 70.12 37.67 75.95
CA LEU A 506 70.00 36.49 75.08
C LEU A 506 68.85 35.59 75.54
N ASP A 507 68.67 35.34 76.84
CA ASP A 507 67.53 34.57 77.35
C ASP A 507 66.19 35.28 77.12
N ALA A 508 66.13 36.61 77.31
CA ALA A 508 64.94 37.39 76.99
C ALA A 508 64.61 37.37 75.48
N GLN A 509 65.62 37.44 74.61
CA GLN A 509 65.44 37.30 73.16
C GLN A 509 65.06 35.87 72.76
N ARG A 510 65.65 34.84 73.37
CA ARG A 510 65.34 33.44 73.15
C ARG A 510 63.90 33.12 73.50
N ARG A 511 63.42 33.49 74.70
CA ARG A 511 62.01 33.33 75.10
C ARG A 511 61.05 34.05 74.14
N LYS A 512 61.44 35.22 73.62
CA LYS A 512 60.66 35.97 72.62
C LYS A 512 60.63 35.30 71.25
N LEU A 513 61.71 34.62 70.85
CA LEU A 513 61.76 33.82 69.61
C LEU A 513 61.00 32.49 69.75
N GLU A 514 61.14 31.78 70.86
CA GLU A 514 60.39 30.56 71.16
C GLU A 514 58.87 30.85 71.19
N SER A 515 58.45 31.96 71.83
CA SER A 515 57.05 32.43 71.79
C SER A 515 56.54 32.69 70.36
N ARG A 516 57.34 33.32 69.49
CA ARG A 516 56.95 33.59 68.09
C ARG A 516 56.93 32.31 67.24
N LEU A 517 57.84 31.36 67.48
CA LEU A 517 57.85 30.06 66.80
C LEU A 517 56.69 29.17 67.22
N ALA A 518 56.35 29.12 68.52
CA ALA A 518 55.18 28.42 69.02
C ALA A 518 53.89 28.98 68.39
N LYS A 519 53.70 30.31 68.44
CA LYS A 519 52.53 30.96 67.84
C LYS A 519 52.46 30.78 66.31
N LYS A 520 53.61 30.72 65.62
CA LYS A 520 53.63 30.42 64.18
C LYS A 520 53.21 28.98 63.90
N ARG A 521 53.75 27.99 64.64
CA ARG A 521 53.37 26.58 64.48
C ARG A 521 51.88 26.35 64.75
N GLU A 522 51.35 26.90 65.84
CA GLU A 522 49.92 26.84 66.16
C GLU A 522 49.06 27.45 65.04
N SER A 523 49.49 28.57 64.43
CA SER A 523 48.80 29.19 63.28
C SER A 523 48.90 28.39 61.98
N GLU A 524 49.99 27.65 61.76
CA GLU A 524 50.15 26.77 60.58
C GLU A 524 49.36 25.46 60.77
N GLU A 525 49.35 24.89 61.97
CA GLU A 525 48.62 23.67 62.32
C GLU A 525 47.10 23.87 62.27
N THR A 526 46.59 24.97 62.85
CA THR A 526 45.16 25.35 62.73
C THR A 526 44.77 25.63 61.28
N ARG A 527 45.64 26.26 60.48
CA ARG A 527 45.40 26.48 59.04
C ARG A 527 45.35 25.16 58.27
N LEU A 528 46.30 24.25 58.50
CA LEU A 528 46.34 22.91 57.87
C LEU A 528 45.13 22.04 58.25
N ALA A 529 44.75 22.03 59.53
CA ALA A 529 43.54 21.35 60.00
C ALA A 529 42.27 21.90 59.31
N SER A 530 42.16 23.23 59.20
CA SER A 530 41.04 23.87 58.52
C SER A 530 40.98 23.59 57.01
N SER A 531 42.13 23.45 56.33
CA SER A 531 42.16 23.08 54.91
C SER A 531 41.83 21.60 54.69
N ARG A 532 42.32 20.73 55.58
CA ARG A 532 42.08 19.29 55.52
C ARG A 532 40.61 18.95 55.76
N GLY A 533 39.99 19.52 56.81
CA GLY A 533 38.56 19.33 57.07
C GLY A 533 37.65 19.82 55.94
N LYS A 534 38.05 20.89 55.22
CA LYS A 534 37.33 21.36 54.01
C LYS A 534 37.47 20.35 52.86
N SER A 535 38.69 19.87 52.58
CA SER A 535 38.96 18.88 51.53
C SER A 535 38.25 17.54 51.78
N GLU A 536 38.23 17.07 53.03
CA GLU A 536 37.53 15.83 53.43
C GLU A 536 36.00 15.99 53.35
N ALA A 537 35.45 17.15 53.74
CA ALA A 537 34.01 17.43 53.60
C ALA A 537 33.56 17.60 52.13
N GLU A 538 34.42 18.13 51.27
CA GLU A 538 34.13 18.32 49.84
C GLU A 538 34.22 17.00 49.06
N THR A 539 35.24 16.18 49.34
CA THR A 539 35.35 14.83 48.77
C THR A 539 34.25 13.88 49.25
N ALA A 540 33.78 14.00 50.50
CA ALA A 540 32.62 13.26 50.99
C ALA A 540 31.33 13.65 50.24
N LYS A 541 31.09 14.96 50.01
CA LYS A 541 29.95 15.45 49.21
C LYS A 541 30.03 15.02 47.74
N ALA A 542 31.23 14.91 47.17
CA ALA A 542 31.42 14.40 45.81
C ALA A 542 31.04 12.91 45.71
N ARG A 543 31.44 12.09 46.71
CA ARG A 543 31.09 10.66 46.78
C ARG A 543 29.59 10.43 46.95
N ASP A 544 28.94 11.14 47.87
CA ASP A 544 27.48 11.08 48.08
C ASP A 544 26.67 11.49 46.82
N ARG A 545 27.15 12.47 46.04
CA ARG A 545 26.56 12.80 44.73
C ARG A 545 26.75 11.68 43.70
N ALA A 546 27.96 11.12 43.59
CA ALA A 546 28.24 10.03 42.66
C ALA A 546 27.40 8.78 42.98
N GLU A 547 27.26 8.42 44.26
CA GLU A 547 26.44 7.29 44.72
C GLU A 547 24.96 7.49 44.38
N ARG A 548 24.42 8.71 44.54
CA ARG A 548 23.04 9.03 44.14
C ARG A 548 22.83 8.93 42.62
N GLU A 549 23.78 9.34 41.80
CA GLU A 549 23.68 9.17 40.34
C GLU A 549 23.81 7.71 39.91
N ILE A 550 24.72 6.94 40.52
CA ILE A 550 24.83 5.48 40.30
C ILE A 550 23.51 4.79 40.67
N ARG A 551 22.90 5.15 41.81
CA ARG A 551 21.60 4.61 42.24
C ARG A 551 20.46 4.96 41.27
N LYS A 552 20.39 6.19 40.77
CA LYS A 552 19.40 6.58 39.74
C LYS A 552 19.59 5.81 38.44
N LEU A 553 20.85 5.59 38.02
CA LEU A 553 21.16 4.81 36.82
C LEU A 553 20.82 3.33 37.00
N ALA A 554 21.08 2.76 38.17
CA ALA A 554 20.66 1.40 38.52
C ALA A 554 19.13 1.24 38.49
N GLU A 555 18.38 2.15 39.13
CA GLU A 555 16.91 2.13 39.15
C GLU A 555 16.30 2.32 37.74
N ARG A 556 16.93 3.11 36.87
CA ARG A 556 16.54 3.23 35.46
C ARG A 556 16.78 1.92 34.69
N ARG A 557 17.95 1.31 34.84
CA ARG A 557 18.28 0.01 34.22
C ARG A 557 17.34 -1.10 34.70
N GLU A 558 17.01 -1.14 35.98
CA GLU A 558 16.06 -2.10 36.55
C GLU A 558 14.65 -1.94 35.93
N LYS A 559 14.16 -0.69 35.79
CA LYS A 559 12.88 -0.41 35.11
C LYS A 559 12.90 -0.78 33.63
N GLU A 560 14.02 -0.62 32.94
CA GLU A 560 14.19 -1.05 31.55
C GLU A 560 14.21 -2.58 31.41
N VAL A 561 14.96 -3.30 32.27
CA VAL A 561 14.98 -4.76 32.31
C VAL A 561 13.58 -5.30 32.59
N LYS A 562 12.89 -4.80 33.63
CA LYS A 562 11.53 -5.22 33.95
C LYS A 562 10.54 -4.98 32.79
N LYS A 563 10.68 -3.85 32.08
CA LYS A 563 9.86 -3.55 30.88
C LYS A 563 10.17 -4.48 29.70
N LEU A 564 11.40 -4.96 29.57
CA LEU A 564 11.80 -5.97 28.58
C LEU A 564 11.30 -7.37 28.96
N GLU A 565 11.34 -7.73 30.24
CA GLU A 565 10.78 -8.99 30.77
C GLU A 565 9.25 -9.02 30.58
N GLU A 566 8.52 -7.99 31.00
CA GLU A 566 7.08 -7.89 30.74
C GLU A 566 6.74 -7.95 29.24
N ARG A 567 7.62 -7.45 28.37
CA ARG A 567 7.44 -7.57 26.90
C ARG A 567 7.66 -9.01 26.42
N LYS A 568 8.71 -9.70 26.92
CA LYS A 568 8.99 -11.11 26.62
C LYS A 568 7.85 -12.01 27.12
N ASP A 569 7.37 -11.83 28.34
CA ASP A 569 6.29 -12.65 28.89
C ASP A 569 4.99 -12.48 28.11
N ARG A 570 4.63 -11.24 27.74
CA ARG A 570 3.48 -10.96 26.86
C ARG A 570 3.64 -11.57 25.46
N GLU A 571 4.87 -11.78 24.99
CA GLU A 571 5.16 -12.43 23.70
C GLU A 571 5.08 -13.95 23.82
N VAL A 572 5.64 -14.54 24.89
CA VAL A 572 5.54 -15.96 25.23
C VAL A 572 4.08 -16.38 25.46
N ASP A 573 3.28 -15.60 26.18
CA ASP A 573 1.85 -15.87 26.39
C ASP A 573 1.05 -15.79 25.08
N LYS A 574 1.36 -14.83 24.19
CA LYS A 574 0.77 -14.76 22.85
C LYS A 574 1.16 -15.97 22.02
N ALA A 575 2.41 -16.43 22.09
CA ALA A 575 2.89 -17.62 21.39
C ALA A 575 2.21 -18.90 21.93
N ARG A 576 2.06 -19.04 23.25
CA ARG A 576 1.36 -20.16 23.89
C ARG A 576 -0.12 -20.22 23.45
N ARG A 577 -0.84 -19.09 23.55
CA ARG A 577 -2.25 -18.99 23.12
C ARG A 577 -2.44 -19.26 21.62
N LYS A 578 -1.48 -18.86 20.77
CA LYS A 578 -1.51 -19.21 19.34
C LYS A 578 -1.36 -20.72 19.12
N ARG A 579 -0.37 -21.36 19.76
CA ARG A 579 -0.13 -22.81 19.68
C ARG A 579 -1.32 -23.64 20.21
N GLU A 580 -1.95 -23.18 21.27
CA GLU A 580 -3.15 -23.80 21.85
C GLU A 580 -4.34 -23.75 20.89
N LYS A 581 -4.68 -22.57 20.37
CA LYS A 581 -5.74 -22.40 19.36
C LYS A 581 -5.47 -23.15 18.06
N GLN A 582 -4.22 -23.29 17.65
CA GLN A 582 -3.85 -24.09 16.49
C GLN A 582 -4.16 -25.58 16.73
N ARG A 583 -3.73 -26.15 17.87
CA ARG A 583 -4.05 -27.53 18.26
C ARG A 583 -5.55 -27.79 18.37
N GLU A 584 -6.31 -26.83 18.90
CA GLU A 584 -7.77 -26.90 18.97
C GLU A 584 -8.38 -26.92 17.55
N ARG A 585 -7.94 -26.03 16.66
CA ARG A 585 -8.37 -26.01 15.24
C ARG A 585 -8.03 -27.31 14.51
N ASP A 586 -6.84 -27.87 14.75
CA ASP A 586 -6.39 -29.12 14.14
C ASP A 586 -7.22 -30.31 14.64
N MET A 587 -7.54 -30.35 15.95
CA MET A 587 -8.40 -31.36 16.56
C MET A 587 -9.83 -31.29 16.01
N VAL A 588 -10.43 -30.10 15.96
CA VAL A 588 -11.78 -29.90 15.37
C VAL A 588 -11.79 -30.27 13.89
N SER A 589 -10.75 -29.92 13.13
CA SER A 589 -10.62 -30.29 11.71
C SER A 589 -10.52 -31.80 11.51
N ARG A 590 -9.79 -32.50 12.38
CA ARG A 590 -9.69 -33.97 12.38
C ARG A 590 -11.04 -34.63 12.68
N VAL A 591 -11.70 -34.24 13.77
CA VAL A 591 -13.02 -34.78 14.15
C VAL A 591 -14.07 -34.52 13.06
N THR A 592 -14.01 -33.36 12.39
CA THR A 592 -14.90 -33.04 11.26
C THR A 592 -14.66 -33.97 10.07
N ARG A 593 -13.41 -34.25 9.70
CA ARG A 593 -13.07 -35.21 8.64
C ARG A 593 -13.54 -36.61 8.97
N GLU A 594 -13.26 -37.09 10.18
CA GLU A 594 -13.69 -38.41 10.66
C GLU A 594 -15.23 -38.53 10.62
N ARG A 595 -15.97 -37.51 11.08
CA ARG A 595 -17.45 -37.44 10.97
C ARG A 595 -17.92 -37.54 9.52
N ASP A 596 -17.31 -36.80 8.60
CA ASP A 596 -17.75 -36.75 7.21
C ASP A 596 -17.41 -38.05 6.45
N ASP A 597 -16.31 -38.74 6.80
CA ASP A 597 -16.01 -40.09 6.33
C ASP A 597 -17.02 -41.12 6.85
N PHE A 598 -17.40 -41.07 8.13
CA PHE A 598 -18.48 -41.92 8.65
C PHE A 598 -19.81 -41.63 7.94
N ARG A 599 -20.13 -40.37 7.66
CA ARG A 599 -21.34 -39.99 6.93
C ARG A 599 -21.35 -40.56 5.51
N ARG A 600 -20.25 -40.44 4.77
CA ARG A 600 -20.08 -41.04 3.43
C ARG A 600 -20.25 -42.56 3.46
N ARG A 601 -19.66 -43.25 4.44
CA ARG A 601 -19.79 -44.72 4.59
C ARG A 601 -21.24 -45.14 4.86
N VAL A 602 -21.95 -44.43 5.74
CA VAL A 602 -23.37 -44.68 6.02
C VAL A 602 -24.22 -44.46 4.78
N GLU A 603 -23.97 -43.41 4.00
CA GLU A 603 -24.70 -43.11 2.77
C GLU A 603 -24.51 -44.19 1.69
N ILE A 604 -23.27 -44.69 1.51
CA ILE A 604 -22.98 -45.81 0.59
C ILE A 604 -23.75 -47.06 1.02
N VAL A 605 -23.67 -47.45 2.30
CA VAL A 605 -24.37 -48.62 2.84
C VAL A 605 -25.90 -48.47 2.74
N GLN A 606 -26.43 -47.25 2.84
CA GLN A 606 -27.87 -46.98 2.61
C GLN A 606 -28.26 -47.21 1.14
N ARG A 607 -27.49 -46.67 0.18
CA ARG A 607 -27.74 -46.90 -1.26
C ARG A 607 -27.60 -48.38 -1.65
N GLU A 608 -26.62 -49.09 -1.09
CA GLU A 608 -26.46 -50.54 -1.28
C GLU A 608 -27.66 -51.32 -0.73
N ASN A 609 -28.16 -50.98 0.47
CA ASN A 609 -29.36 -51.60 1.03
C ASN A 609 -30.62 -51.31 0.19
N GLU A 610 -30.74 -50.10 -0.36
CA GLU A 610 -31.85 -49.75 -1.24
C GLU A 610 -31.81 -50.55 -2.55
N LEU A 611 -30.64 -50.65 -3.18
CA LEU A 611 -30.44 -51.46 -4.39
C LEU A 611 -30.72 -52.95 -4.14
N LEU A 612 -30.24 -53.50 -3.02
CA LEU A 612 -30.54 -54.87 -2.61
C LEU A 612 -32.04 -55.10 -2.36
N ARG A 613 -32.76 -54.13 -1.79
CA ARG A 613 -34.22 -54.22 -1.62
C ARG A 613 -34.95 -54.25 -2.96
N VAL A 614 -34.52 -53.44 -3.94
CA VAL A 614 -35.07 -53.48 -5.31
C VAL A 614 -34.84 -54.85 -5.93
N GLN A 615 -33.60 -55.36 -5.90
CA GLN A 615 -33.25 -56.68 -6.44
C GLN A 615 -34.03 -57.82 -5.77
N ILE A 616 -34.20 -57.79 -4.46
CA ILE A 616 -35.04 -58.77 -3.74
C ILE A 616 -36.50 -58.68 -4.22
N GLY A 617 -37.02 -57.47 -4.45
CA GLY A 617 -38.36 -57.25 -5.01
C GLY A 617 -38.52 -57.81 -6.42
N ASP A 618 -37.53 -57.62 -7.30
CA ASP A 618 -37.52 -58.19 -8.65
C ASP A 618 -37.46 -59.71 -8.63
N VAL A 619 -36.54 -60.30 -7.84
CA VAL A 619 -36.44 -61.76 -7.68
C VAL A 619 -37.72 -62.35 -7.06
N GLN A 620 -38.40 -61.63 -6.18
CA GLN A 620 -39.72 -62.04 -5.66
C GLN A 620 -40.80 -61.99 -6.75
N ARG A 621 -40.83 -60.96 -7.61
CA ARG A 621 -41.74 -60.87 -8.76
C ARG A 621 -41.50 -62.02 -9.74
N GLU A 622 -40.25 -62.26 -10.13
CA GLU A 622 -39.87 -63.34 -11.04
C GLU A 622 -40.23 -64.72 -10.48
N ASN A 623 -39.88 -65.00 -9.21
CA ASN A 623 -40.28 -66.24 -8.55
C ASN A 623 -41.81 -66.40 -8.49
N THR A 624 -42.57 -65.33 -8.26
CA THR A 624 -44.04 -65.39 -8.25
C THR A 624 -44.58 -65.78 -9.64
N VAL A 625 -44.06 -65.17 -10.70
CA VAL A 625 -44.41 -65.50 -12.09
C VAL A 625 -44.00 -66.93 -12.47
N LEU A 626 -42.81 -67.38 -12.05
CA LEU A 626 -42.33 -68.75 -12.28
C LEU A 626 -43.18 -69.78 -11.53
N VAL A 627 -43.54 -69.53 -10.27
CA VAL A 627 -44.43 -70.40 -9.49
C VAL A 627 -45.82 -70.49 -10.14
N GLN A 628 -46.36 -69.37 -10.61
CA GLN A 628 -47.64 -69.36 -11.31
C GLN A 628 -47.58 -70.17 -12.62
N LYS A 629 -46.58 -69.91 -13.48
CA LYS A 629 -46.36 -70.69 -14.71
C LYS A 629 -46.13 -72.17 -14.45
N LEU A 630 -45.37 -72.53 -13.41
CA LEU A 630 -45.11 -73.93 -13.06
C LEU A 630 -46.40 -74.63 -12.62
N ARG A 631 -47.27 -73.94 -11.88
CA ARG A 631 -48.57 -74.45 -11.45
C ARG A 631 -49.53 -74.74 -12.63
N ASP A 632 -49.45 -73.95 -13.69
CA ASP A 632 -50.26 -74.14 -14.90
C ASP A 632 -49.79 -75.32 -15.77
N VAL A 633 -48.61 -75.90 -15.50
CA VAL A 633 -48.09 -77.08 -16.20
C VAL A 633 -48.61 -78.37 -15.56
N LYS A 634 -48.99 -79.34 -16.39
CA LYS A 634 -49.54 -80.64 -15.96
C LYS A 634 -48.50 -81.41 -15.11
N GLY A 635 -48.78 -81.57 -13.81
CA GLY A 635 -47.87 -82.15 -12.81
C GLY A 635 -47.11 -81.14 -11.94
N GLY A 636 -47.26 -79.83 -12.19
CA GLY A 636 -46.51 -78.78 -11.48
C GLY A 636 -46.84 -78.63 -9.99
N ASP A 637 -48.08 -78.90 -9.56
CA ASP A 637 -48.46 -78.87 -8.14
C ASP A 637 -47.70 -79.93 -7.31
N GLU A 638 -47.38 -81.10 -7.88
CA GLU A 638 -46.60 -82.14 -7.21
C GLU A 638 -45.13 -81.70 -7.02
N VAL A 639 -44.54 -81.08 -8.05
CA VAL A 639 -43.18 -80.50 -7.99
C VAL A 639 -43.10 -79.38 -6.96
N MET A 640 -44.10 -78.49 -6.93
CA MET A 640 -44.18 -77.41 -5.94
C MET A 640 -44.32 -77.92 -4.50
N SER A 641 -45.02 -79.05 -4.30
CA SER A 641 -45.11 -79.70 -2.98
C SER A 641 -43.75 -80.25 -2.53
N ALA A 642 -43.03 -80.94 -3.42
CA ALA A 642 -41.70 -81.49 -3.13
C ALA A 642 -40.68 -80.39 -2.76
N VAL A 643 -40.67 -79.28 -3.51
CA VAL A 643 -39.79 -78.11 -3.23
C VAL A 643 -40.13 -77.47 -1.89
N ARG A 644 -41.42 -77.37 -1.53
CA ARG A 644 -41.87 -76.83 -0.24
C ARG A 644 -41.39 -77.68 0.94
N ASP A 645 -41.45 -79.00 0.82
CA ASP A 645 -40.98 -79.92 1.86
C ASP A 645 -39.44 -79.90 2.00
N GLU A 646 -38.70 -79.67 0.92
CA GLU A 646 -37.24 -79.53 0.98
C GLU A 646 -36.80 -78.22 1.67
N LEU A 647 -37.44 -77.09 1.33
CA LEU A 647 -37.24 -75.80 1.99
C LEU A 647 -37.54 -75.86 3.50
N ARG A 648 -38.57 -76.61 3.89
CA ARG A 648 -38.99 -76.83 5.28
C ARG A 648 -38.04 -77.76 6.06
N LYS A 649 -37.23 -78.57 5.37
CA LYS A 649 -36.11 -79.31 5.96
C LYS A 649 -34.87 -78.43 6.17
N LYS A 650 -34.53 -77.54 5.21
CA LYS A 650 -33.35 -76.65 5.30
C LYS A 650 -33.39 -75.65 6.46
N THR A 651 -34.57 -75.19 6.87
CA THR A 651 -34.74 -74.25 7.99
C THR A 651 -34.59 -74.89 9.39
N LYS A 652 -34.45 -76.22 9.49
CA LYS A 652 -34.12 -76.92 10.74
C LYS A 652 -32.65 -77.36 10.76
N ARG A 653 -31.75 -76.42 11.06
CA ARG A 653 -30.36 -76.69 11.44
C ARG A 653 -30.07 -76.05 12.82
N PRO A 654 -29.30 -76.70 13.70
CA PRO A 654 -29.29 -76.34 15.13
C PRO A 654 -28.41 -75.12 15.42
N GLU A 655 -28.85 -74.30 16.37
CA GLU A 655 -28.01 -73.28 16.99
C GLU A 655 -26.86 -73.92 17.78
N SER A 656 -25.62 -73.59 17.40
CA SER A 656 -24.44 -73.82 18.26
C SER A 656 -23.37 -72.79 17.91
N GLY A 657 -22.76 -72.16 18.92
CA GLY A 657 -21.74 -71.12 18.73
C GLY A 657 -21.88 -69.96 19.71
N ARG A 658 -21.28 -70.12 20.90
CA ARG A 658 -21.38 -69.18 22.03
C ARG A 658 -20.25 -68.13 21.96
N SER A 659 -20.60 -66.88 22.24
CA SER A 659 -19.78 -65.67 22.52
C SER A 659 -18.25 -65.80 22.64
N MET A 660 -17.53 -64.76 22.16
CA MET A 660 -16.46 -64.16 22.98
C MET A 660 -16.40 -62.64 22.85
N SER A 661 -16.17 -61.99 23.99
CA SER A 661 -15.98 -60.56 24.19
C SER A 661 -14.49 -60.21 24.36
N SER A 662 -14.02 -59.09 23.82
CA SER A 662 -12.82 -58.36 24.27
C SER A 662 -12.79 -57.00 23.54
N VAL A 663 -13.02 -55.87 24.20
CA VAL A 663 -12.01 -54.93 24.76
C VAL A 663 -11.04 -54.38 23.70
N GLY A 664 -11.04 -53.04 23.55
CA GLY A 664 -10.21 -52.25 22.65
C GLY A 664 -10.80 -50.86 22.46
#